data_AF-A0A353ZB38-F1
#
_entry.id   AF-A0A353ZB38-F1
#
_cell.length_a   1.000
_cell.length_b   1.000
_cell.length_c   1.000
_cell.angle_alpha   90.00
_cell.angle_beta   90.00
_cell.angle_gamma   90.00
#
_symmetry.space_group_name_H-M   'P 1'
#
loop_
_entity.id
_entity.type
_entity.pdbx_description
1 polymer ?
#
loop_
_entity_poly.entity_id
_entity_poly.type
_entity_poly.pdbx_seq_one_letter_code
_entity_poly.pdbx_strand_id
1 'polypeptide(L)'
;MTGTTPLPSPRTGTIELRGARIHNLNRVSVGIPHGLFVVCTGVSGSGKSSLAFDTLFAEGQRRCLEILAPAARARLDLLPRPPLDSLTGLPPVVAVAQRYSAGQPRSTLATLTELSPFLRLLYARAGVAHCPHCDQQVTTQTAEQIVETILALETGRKVMLLSPWVRARKGAQREVFEQIVKQGFIRARVDGELVDASTPPELAKSRPHTIDVVVDRIIIKEGLRPRLIDSVGLALKHGQGTCIVSEQDASGWRDRLLSSRHACPDCQISLPELEPRTLNFNSPHGACPDCTGLGVVDGTPCAVCHGERLAPAGRRVRFAGLTLPGLSRQTVREARAQVAAWETLASPIVQRIVPEIARRLQFLDDVGLDYLTLDRPLETLSGGELQRARLAGALGAGLVGACYILDEPTMGLHPRDTQRLLDALLTLRDRGNTLLVVEHDPQVMQQAQWLIDIGPGAGREGGNVVASGPLDVVRNSNESLTARFLHETTGPPAPSQRVPEPSRSLQVSRASLRNLKNLQVDIPLGMLVGITGVSGSGKSTLLLETLAPLLREGLRRREQQRRFPPAASPGPRKGRKQPPRHDLDAAAPESEEVVIAGVGALAGWQPVERLVEVDQVPLSRSPRANPATLSGLWTELRRLFARTRESRRLGFGPARYSLQSPEGRCPTCRGTGVRRLAIELLPEAQTPCPTCLGTRFHPSLSTVRFLDHTPAGWLDLRFDEVLPRVANLSRLQAIAQTFVDVGLGYLGLGQSLQTLSGGEAQRVKLACELARGHSSHTLYLLDEPTTGLHPADVERLLQVLRRLVEAGHSVLVIEHHTQLLRQCDWLLDLGPEGGAGGGELIAAGSPHDLARLNRGWTARALCGEF
;
A
#
# COMPACT_ATOMS: atom_id res chain seq x y z
N MET A 1 37.47 -16.45 -4.62
CA MET A 1 37.67 -17.41 -3.51
C MET A 1 36.33 -17.59 -2.81
N THR A 2 35.57 -18.59 -3.23
CA THR A 2 34.18 -18.86 -2.81
C THR A 2 34.21 -19.68 -1.53
N GLY A 3 34.10 -19.00 -0.38
CA GLY A 3 33.84 -19.67 0.90
C GLY A 3 32.37 -20.09 0.94
N THR A 4 32.10 -21.37 0.66
CA THR A 4 30.83 -22.00 1.05
C THR A 4 30.75 -21.99 2.57
N THR A 5 29.96 -21.08 3.12
CA THR A 5 29.58 -21.08 4.53
C THR A 5 28.96 -22.45 4.86
N PRO A 6 29.42 -23.17 5.91
CA PRO A 6 28.82 -24.45 6.26
C PRO A 6 27.34 -24.23 6.57
N LEU A 7 26.47 -25.03 5.94
CA LEU A 7 25.04 -25.03 6.25
C LEU A 7 24.86 -25.23 7.77
N PRO A 8 24.08 -24.38 8.47
CA PRO A 8 23.71 -24.69 9.84
C PRO A 8 23.02 -26.06 9.85
N SER A 9 23.43 -26.94 10.75
CA SER A 9 22.82 -28.26 10.91
C SER A 9 21.29 -28.07 11.07
N PRO A 10 20.45 -28.64 10.19
CA PRO A 10 19.01 -28.43 10.25
C PRO A 10 18.50 -28.81 11.64
N ARG A 11 17.57 -28.03 12.20
CA ARG A 11 16.80 -28.51 13.35
C ARG A 11 16.16 -29.84 12.94
N THR A 12 16.34 -30.87 13.74
CA THR A 12 15.93 -32.25 13.41
C THR A 12 14.42 -32.31 13.17
N GLY A 13 14.00 -32.34 11.90
CA GLY A 13 12.61 -32.55 11.49
C GLY A 13 12.28 -31.98 10.11
N THR A 14 11.16 -32.45 9.56
CA THR A 14 10.66 -32.09 8.23
C THR A 14 9.14 -31.93 8.31
N ILE A 15 8.58 -30.94 7.61
CA ILE A 15 7.14 -30.87 7.36
C ILE A 15 6.84 -31.91 6.27
N GLU A 16 6.17 -33.00 6.62
CA GLU A 16 5.78 -34.03 5.66
C GLU A 16 4.33 -33.82 5.21
N LEU A 17 4.16 -33.43 3.96
CA LEU A 17 2.85 -33.41 3.30
C LEU A 17 2.69 -34.67 2.46
N ARG A 18 1.56 -35.36 2.61
CA ARG A 18 1.23 -36.55 1.81
C ARG A 18 -0.13 -36.42 1.14
N GLY A 19 -0.17 -36.72 -0.15
CA GLY A 19 -1.40 -36.88 -0.92
C GLY A 19 -2.24 -35.61 -1.09
N ALA A 20 -1.65 -34.42 -1.15
CA ALA A 20 -2.39 -33.17 -1.35
C ALA A 20 -3.09 -33.13 -2.72
N ARG A 21 -4.35 -32.71 -2.74
CA ARG A 21 -5.26 -32.78 -3.91
C ARG A 21 -6.07 -31.50 -4.14
N ILE A 22 -5.69 -30.38 -3.51
CA ILE A 22 -6.42 -29.14 -3.71
C ILE A 22 -6.20 -28.64 -5.14
N HIS A 23 -7.26 -28.12 -5.78
CA HIS A 23 -7.24 -27.63 -7.15
C HIS A 23 -6.69 -28.65 -8.17
N ASN A 24 -5.54 -28.38 -8.77
CA ASN A 24 -4.90 -29.24 -9.76
C ASN A 24 -3.78 -30.13 -9.19
N LEU A 25 -3.55 -30.12 -7.87
CA LEU A 25 -2.52 -30.99 -7.26
C LEU A 25 -2.86 -32.48 -7.44
N ASN A 26 -1.92 -33.25 -7.97
CA ASN A 26 -2.09 -34.66 -8.29
C ASN A 26 -1.53 -35.55 -7.17
N ARG A 27 -2.24 -35.60 -6.03
CA ARG A 27 -1.84 -36.37 -4.83
C ARG A 27 -0.39 -36.09 -4.39
N VAL A 28 0.00 -34.82 -4.43
CA VAL A 28 1.37 -34.36 -4.15
C VAL A 28 1.82 -34.78 -2.76
N SER A 29 3.01 -35.37 -2.68
CA SER A 29 3.69 -35.65 -1.43
C SER A 29 5.09 -35.03 -1.45
N VAL A 30 5.42 -34.22 -0.45
CA VAL A 30 6.68 -33.47 -0.40
C VAL A 30 7.12 -33.24 1.04
N GLY A 31 8.43 -33.32 1.28
CA GLY A 31 9.06 -32.95 2.54
C GLY A 31 9.65 -31.54 2.45
N ILE A 32 9.38 -30.69 3.45
CA ILE A 32 9.96 -29.35 3.58
C ILE A 32 10.84 -29.32 4.84
N PRO A 33 12.18 -29.23 4.72
CA PRO A 33 13.07 -29.27 5.88
C PRO A 33 12.88 -28.07 6.82
N HIS A 34 12.95 -28.31 8.13
CA HIS A 34 12.88 -27.23 9.11
C HIS A 34 14.14 -26.35 9.13
N GLY A 35 13.92 -25.06 9.42
CA GLY A 35 15.00 -24.08 9.61
C GLY A 35 15.74 -23.71 8.33
N LEU A 36 15.27 -24.17 7.18
CA LEU A 36 15.84 -23.82 5.87
C LEU A 36 15.02 -22.74 5.18
N PHE A 37 15.70 -22.04 4.27
CA PHE A 37 15.11 -21.20 3.24
C PHE A 37 14.77 -22.08 2.03
N VAL A 38 13.48 -22.40 1.90
CA VAL A 38 12.91 -23.24 0.86
C VAL A 38 12.17 -22.39 -0.16
N VAL A 39 12.47 -22.56 -1.45
CA VAL A 39 11.76 -21.88 -2.53
C VAL A 39 10.92 -22.87 -3.32
N CYS A 40 9.66 -22.54 -3.54
CA CYS A 40 8.74 -23.27 -4.42
C CYS A 40 8.60 -22.51 -5.74
N THR A 41 8.94 -23.16 -6.84
CA THR A 41 8.99 -22.56 -8.18
C THR A 41 8.23 -23.41 -9.21
N GLY A 42 8.19 -22.94 -10.44
CA GLY A 42 7.47 -23.55 -11.57
C GLY A 42 6.56 -22.57 -12.31
N VAL A 43 5.97 -22.99 -13.44
CA VAL A 43 5.17 -22.11 -14.32
C VAL A 43 3.89 -21.56 -13.67
N SER A 44 3.36 -20.45 -14.20
CA SER A 44 2.09 -19.87 -13.76
C SER A 44 0.96 -20.91 -13.91
N GLY A 45 0.18 -21.13 -12.84
CA GLY A 45 -0.85 -22.18 -12.82
C GLY A 45 -0.35 -23.61 -12.57
N SER A 46 0.93 -23.84 -12.24
CA SER A 46 1.44 -25.19 -11.95
C SER A 46 0.95 -25.78 -10.62
N GLY A 47 0.47 -24.97 -9.68
CA GLY A 47 -0.05 -25.43 -8.37
C GLY A 47 0.78 -24.97 -7.15
N LYS A 48 1.74 -24.05 -7.32
CA LYS A 48 2.57 -23.49 -6.23
C LYS A 48 1.74 -22.87 -5.10
N SER A 49 0.85 -21.93 -5.44
CA SER A 49 -0.01 -21.27 -4.46
C SER A 49 -1.01 -22.25 -3.84
N SER A 50 -1.45 -23.25 -4.60
CA SER A 50 -2.31 -24.34 -4.12
C SER A 50 -1.60 -25.20 -3.06
N LEU A 51 -0.30 -25.48 -3.24
CA LEU A 51 0.52 -26.16 -2.24
C LEU A 51 0.78 -25.25 -1.03
N ALA A 52 1.28 -24.04 -1.24
CA ALA A 52 1.75 -23.15 -0.19
C ALA A 52 0.59 -22.54 0.63
N PHE A 53 -0.39 -21.94 -0.02
CA PHE A 53 -1.46 -21.19 0.65
C PHE A 53 -2.73 -22.01 0.87
N ASP A 54 -3.23 -22.68 -0.18
CA ASP A 54 -4.52 -23.37 -0.08
C ASP A 54 -4.40 -24.74 0.64
N THR A 55 -3.18 -25.24 0.83
CA THR A 55 -2.91 -26.46 1.62
C THR A 55 -2.19 -26.14 2.93
N LEU A 56 -0.90 -25.73 2.88
CA LEU A 56 -0.08 -25.61 4.09
C LEU A 56 -0.53 -24.46 4.99
N PHE A 57 -0.73 -23.25 4.45
CA PHE A 57 -1.22 -22.13 5.26
C PHE A 57 -2.64 -22.38 5.77
N ALA A 58 -3.55 -22.86 4.93
CA ALA A 58 -4.92 -23.18 5.32
C ALA A 58 -4.96 -24.18 6.50
N GLU A 59 -4.14 -25.23 6.45
CA GLU A 59 -4.05 -26.23 7.51
C GLU A 59 -3.35 -25.68 8.76
N GLY A 60 -2.32 -24.83 8.61
CA GLY A 60 -1.66 -24.15 9.73
C GLY A 60 -2.60 -23.20 10.48
N GLN A 61 -3.39 -22.42 9.74
CA GLN A 61 -4.42 -21.53 10.32
C GLN A 61 -5.47 -22.37 11.06
N ARG A 62 -5.95 -23.46 10.46
CA ARG A 62 -6.92 -24.38 11.07
C ARG A 62 -6.40 -24.97 12.38
N ARG A 63 -5.16 -25.47 12.42
CA ARG A 63 -4.53 -26.02 13.63
C ARG A 63 -4.34 -24.96 14.71
N CYS A 64 -4.00 -23.72 14.35
CA CYS A 64 -3.89 -22.64 15.32
C CYS A 64 -5.25 -22.35 16.00
N LEU A 65 -6.33 -22.39 15.24
CA LEU A 65 -7.69 -22.18 15.74
C LEU A 65 -8.18 -23.32 16.65
N GLU A 66 -7.73 -24.56 16.41
CA GLU A 66 -8.01 -25.70 17.31
C GLU A 66 -7.50 -25.46 18.74
N ILE A 67 -6.46 -24.64 18.88
CA ILE A 67 -5.87 -24.29 20.18
C ILE A 67 -6.67 -23.19 20.90
N LEU A 68 -7.44 -22.38 20.17
CA LEU A 68 -8.24 -21.28 20.75
C LEU A 68 -9.46 -21.80 21.55
N ALA A 69 -10.08 -20.90 22.31
CA ALA A 69 -11.17 -21.17 23.24
C ALA A 69 -12.32 -22.01 22.62
N PRO A 70 -13.11 -22.77 23.42
CA PRO A 70 -14.15 -23.68 22.91
C PRO A 70 -15.16 -23.05 21.93
N ALA A 71 -15.47 -21.76 22.08
CA ALA A 71 -16.34 -21.02 21.16
C ALA A 71 -15.76 -20.87 19.75
N ALA A 72 -14.43 -20.78 19.62
CA ALA A 72 -13.75 -20.78 18.33
C ALA A 72 -13.76 -22.17 17.69
N ARG A 73 -13.68 -23.25 18.50
CA ARG A 73 -13.73 -24.64 18.00
C ARG A 73 -15.06 -25.02 17.37
N ALA A 74 -16.19 -24.57 17.93
CA ALA A 74 -17.51 -24.82 17.36
C ALA A 74 -17.70 -24.28 15.93
N ARG A 75 -16.81 -23.37 15.49
CA ARG A 75 -16.82 -22.77 14.15
C ARG A 75 -15.84 -23.45 13.19
N LEU A 76 -14.96 -24.34 13.66
CA LEU A 76 -13.99 -25.07 12.83
C LEU A 76 -14.67 -26.04 11.86
N ASP A 77 -15.77 -26.67 12.27
CA ASP A 77 -16.51 -27.61 11.42
C ASP A 77 -17.14 -26.93 10.19
N LEU A 78 -17.23 -25.59 10.20
CA LEU A 78 -17.69 -24.79 9.07
C LEU A 78 -16.56 -24.49 8.07
N LEU A 79 -15.29 -24.70 8.43
CA LEU A 79 -14.15 -24.47 7.56
C LEU A 79 -13.87 -25.73 6.72
N PRO A 80 -13.87 -25.63 5.38
CA PRO A 80 -13.53 -26.75 4.53
C PRO A 80 -12.07 -27.18 4.79
N ARG A 81 -11.86 -28.47 5.08
CA ARG A 81 -10.51 -29.02 5.21
C ARG A 81 -9.89 -29.19 3.82
N PRO A 82 -8.62 -28.79 3.62
CA PRO A 82 -7.93 -29.07 2.37
C PRO A 82 -7.82 -30.60 2.17
N PRO A 83 -8.06 -31.11 0.94
CA PRO A 83 -8.02 -32.54 0.69
C PRO A 83 -6.56 -33.03 0.63
N LEU A 84 -6.14 -33.77 1.65
CA LEU A 84 -4.81 -34.39 1.76
C LEU A 84 -4.90 -35.70 2.56
N ASP A 85 -3.88 -36.57 2.46
CA ASP A 85 -3.83 -37.84 3.18
C ASP A 85 -3.29 -37.65 4.61
N SER A 86 -2.16 -36.97 4.75
CA SER A 86 -1.63 -36.56 6.06
C SER A 86 -0.72 -35.34 5.97
N LEU A 87 -0.60 -34.60 7.08
CA LEU A 87 0.37 -33.52 7.24
C LEU A 87 0.96 -33.56 8.66
N THR A 88 2.26 -33.78 8.78
CA THR A 88 2.97 -33.83 10.06
C THR A 88 4.10 -32.81 10.09
N GLY A 89 4.58 -32.46 11.29
CA GLY A 89 5.68 -31.50 11.45
C GLY A 89 5.35 -30.04 11.16
N LEU A 90 4.13 -29.67 10.76
CA LEU A 90 3.78 -28.27 10.48
C LEU A 90 3.79 -27.42 11.77
N PRO A 91 4.66 -26.40 11.88
CA PRO A 91 4.69 -25.48 13.02
C PRO A 91 3.64 -24.37 12.85
N PRO A 92 3.49 -23.42 13.80
CA PRO A 92 2.65 -22.24 13.59
C PRO A 92 3.03 -21.51 12.29
N VAL A 93 2.03 -21.23 11.45
CA VAL A 93 2.25 -20.67 10.10
C VAL A 93 1.89 -19.20 10.08
N VAL A 94 2.76 -18.38 9.48
CA VAL A 94 2.51 -16.96 9.19
C VAL A 94 2.59 -16.76 7.68
N ALA A 95 1.51 -16.29 7.06
CA ALA A 95 1.50 -15.98 5.62
C ALA A 95 1.73 -14.48 5.38
N VAL A 96 2.63 -14.18 4.45
CA VAL A 96 2.88 -12.84 3.91
C VAL A 96 2.53 -12.85 2.43
N ALA A 97 1.24 -12.75 2.14
CA ALA A 97 0.67 -12.81 0.78
C ALA A 97 0.25 -11.42 0.27
N GLN A 98 0.11 -11.31 -1.05
CA GLN A 98 -0.22 -10.08 -1.78
C GLN A 98 -1.71 -9.72 -1.82
N ARG A 99 -2.54 -10.39 -1.02
CA ARG A 99 -3.98 -10.12 -1.01
C ARG A 99 -4.22 -8.66 -0.62
N TYR A 100 -4.67 -7.88 -1.59
CA TYR A 100 -5.25 -6.54 -1.43
C TYR A 100 -6.49 -6.66 -0.54
N SER A 101 -6.28 -6.69 0.77
CA SER A 101 -7.31 -6.24 1.68
C SER A 101 -7.38 -4.73 1.49
N ALA A 102 -8.53 -4.22 1.06
CA ALA A 102 -8.78 -2.78 1.13
C ALA A 102 -8.43 -2.35 2.56
N GLY A 103 -7.30 -1.65 2.71
CA GLY A 103 -6.84 -1.21 4.01
C GLY A 103 -7.95 -0.39 4.66
N GLN A 104 -8.11 -0.50 5.98
CA GLN A 104 -9.00 0.44 6.63
C GLN A 104 -8.46 1.85 6.36
N PRO A 105 -9.31 2.85 6.04
CA PRO A 105 -8.87 4.18 5.65
C PRO A 105 -7.92 4.86 6.65
N ARG A 106 -7.96 4.43 7.92
CA ARG A 106 -7.10 4.95 8.99
C ARG A 106 -5.74 4.27 9.09
N SER A 107 -5.51 3.14 8.42
CA SER A 107 -4.24 2.42 8.51
C SER A 107 -3.12 3.13 7.74
N THR A 108 -1.95 3.23 8.39
CA THR A 108 -0.70 3.76 7.82
C THR A 108 0.44 2.75 7.92
N LEU A 109 1.57 3.04 7.25
CA LEU A 109 2.81 2.26 7.36
C LEU A 109 3.19 2.00 8.83
N ALA A 110 3.19 3.03 9.68
CA ALA A 110 3.53 2.90 11.10
C ALA A 110 2.55 2.04 11.90
N THR A 111 1.27 1.99 11.52
CA THR A 111 0.30 1.10 12.18
C THR A 111 0.50 -0.34 11.76
N LEU A 112 0.83 -0.61 10.49
CA LEU A 112 1.04 -1.95 9.98
C LEU A 112 2.29 -2.61 10.55
N THR A 113 3.35 -1.84 10.75
CA THR A 113 4.63 -2.33 11.27
C THR A 113 4.74 -2.30 12.79
N GLU A 114 3.63 -1.99 13.48
CA GLU A 114 3.57 -1.85 14.93
C GLU A 114 4.60 -0.84 15.48
N LEU A 115 4.99 0.17 14.69
CA LEU A 115 5.77 1.31 15.16
C LEU A 115 4.92 2.27 16.00
N SER A 116 3.65 2.46 15.60
CA SER A 116 2.72 3.41 16.22
C SER A 116 2.55 3.19 17.74
N PRO A 117 2.37 1.98 18.28
CA PRO A 117 2.28 1.77 19.73
C PRO A 117 3.52 2.25 20.50
N PHE A 118 4.74 1.98 20.00
CA PHE A 118 5.98 2.41 20.66
C PHE A 118 6.16 3.92 20.59
N LEU A 119 5.85 4.53 19.44
CA LEU A 119 5.86 5.99 19.30
C LEU A 119 4.86 6.64 20.27
N ARG A 120 3.63 6.13 20.35
CA ARG A 120 2.60 6.65 21.28
C ARG A 120 3.03 6.47 22.73
N LEU A 121 3.66 5.35 23.08
CA LEU A 121 4.17 5.13 24.43
C LEU A 121 5.32 6.08 24.76
N LEU A 122 6.27 6.29 23.84
CA LEU A 122 7.37 7.23 24.02
C LEU A 122 6.86 8.65 24.25
N TYR A 123 5.99 9.14 23.38
CA TYR A 123 5.44 10.49 23.47
C TYR A 123 4.53 10.68 24.69
N ALA A 124 3.77 9.66 25.11
CA ALA A 124 2.96 9.74 26.32
C ALA A 124 3.81 9.81 27.60
N ARG A 125 4.97 9.13 27.62
CA ARG A 125 5.80 8.99 28.83
C ARG A 125 6.95 9.97 28.94
N ALA A 126 7.51 10.41 27.81
CA ALA A 126 8.66 11.31 27.76
C ALA A 126 8.38 12.59 26.97
N GLY A 127 7.22 12.70 26.32
CA GLY A 127 6.83 13.89 25.58
C GLY A 127 6.29 14.99 26.48
N VAL A 128 6.46 16.22 26.03
CA VAL A 128 6.02 17.44 26.71
C VAL A 128 4.83 18.02 25.94
N ALA A 129 3.68 18.16 26.62
CA ALA A 129 2.51 18.82 26.04
C ALA A 129 2.74 20.32 25.90
N HIS A 130 2.29 20.90 24.78
CA HIS A 130 2.25 22.33 24.55
C HIS A 130 0.81 22.78 24.29
N CYS A 131 0.48 23.99 24.71
CA CYS A 131 -0.84 24.56 24.51
C CYS A 131 -1.12 24.75 23.02
N PRO A 132 -2.25 24.27 22.48
CA PRO A 132 -2.58 24.45 21.07
C PRO A 132 -2.88 25.90 20.67
N HIS A 133 -3.06 26.81 21.64
CA HIS A 133 -3.33 28.23 21.37
C HIS A 133 -2.08 29.11 21.44
N CYS A 134 -1.30 29.01 22.52
CA CYS A 134 -0.12 29.87 22.73
C CYS A 134 1.23 29.12 22.64
N ASP A 135 1.21 27.82 22.37
CA ASP A 135 2.40 26.94 22.28
C ASP A 135 3.25 26.87 23.57
N GLN A 136 2.76 27.41 24.70
CA GLN A 136 3.44 27.29 25.98
C GLN A 136 3.39 25.87 26.53
N GLN A 137 4.47 25.45 27.19
CA GLN A 137 4.56 24.15 27.83
C GLN A 137 3.46 23.99 28.89
N VAL A 138 2.77 22.85 28.85
CA VAL A 138 1.78 22.45 29.84
C VAL A 138 2.43 21.47 30.81
N THR A 139 2.56 21.89 32.06
CA THR A 139 3.12 21.08 33.15
C THR A 139 2.06 20.77 34.18
N THR A 140 2.08 19.56 34.73
CA THR A 140 1.35 19.18 35.95
C THR A 140 2.33 19.03 37.09
N GLN A 141 1.99 19.60 38.25
CA GLN A 141 2.74 19.40 39.48
C GLN A 141 1.80 19.12 40.63
N THR A 142 2.13 18.17 41.50
CA THR A 142 1.39 17.99 42.75
C THR A 142 1.63 19.18 43.68
N ALA A 143 0.72 19.41 44.64
CA ALA A 143 0.92 20.44 45.66
C ALA A 143 2.25 20.24 46.41
N GLU A 144 2.60 18.98 46.75
CA GLU A 144 3.91 18.62 47.29
C GLU A 144 5.07 19.06 46.39
N GLN A 145 5.03 18.78 45.08
CA GLN A 145 6.12 19.15 44.17
C GLN A 145 6.29 20.67 44.05
N ILE A 146 5.19 21.41 44.09
CA ILE A 146 5.21 22.88 44.13
C ILE A 146 5.89 23.35 45.43
N VAL A 147 5.55 22.74 46.56
CA VAL A 147 6.17 23.03 47.87
C VAL A 147 7.68 22.76 47.84
N GLU A 148 8.10 21.59 47.34
CA GLU A 148 9.52 21.25 47.21
C GLU A 148 10.27 22.22 46.28
N THR A 149 9.63 22.65 45.18
CA THR A 149 10.22 23.63 44.24
C THR A 149 10.49 24.98 44.93
N ILE A 150 9.60 25.41 45.83
CA ILE A 150 9.77 26.67 46.58
C ILE A 150 10.81 26.50 47.70
N LEU A 151 10.84 25.35 48.37
CA LEU A 151 11.82 25.06 49.42
C LEU A 151 13.26 24.94 48.88
N ALA A 152 13.43 24.61 47.60
CA ALA A 152 14.72 24.56 46.94
C ALA A 152 15.34 25.94 46.63
N LEU A 153 14.61 27.04 46.87
CA LEU A 153 15.14 28.40 46.71
C LEU A 153 16.13 28.75 47.84
N GLU A 154 17.00 29.72 47.61
CA GLU A 154 18.02 30.15 48.58
C GLU A 154 17.40 30.65 49.91
N THR A 155 18.00 30.27 51.03
CA THR A 155 17.60 30.74 52.36
C THR A 155 17.66 32.28 52.42
N GLY A 156 16.61 32.92 52.94
CA GLY A 156 16.46 34.37 53.00
C GLY A 156 15.73 34.98 51.79
N ARG A 157 15.46 34.22 50.73
CA ARG A 157 14.69 34.68 49.56
C ARG A 157 13.26 35.05 49.96
N LYS A 158 12.77 36.20 49.49
CA LYS A 158 11.36 36.60 49.67
C LYS A 158 10.53 36.05 48.52
N VAL A 159 9.42 35.40 48.87
CA VAL A 159 8.50 34.79 47.90
C VAL A 159 7.07 35.23 48.23
N MET A 160 6.31 35.61 47.22
CA MET A 160 4.86 35.81 47.31
C MET A 160 4.15 34.67 46.57
N LEU A 161 3.19 34.07 47.26
CA LEU A 161 2.26 33.11 46.67
C LEU A 161 1.01 33.86 46.27
N LEU A 162 0.65 33.78 45.00
CA LEU A 162 -0.51 34.45 44.44
C LEU A 162 -1.45 33.42 43.81
N SER A 163 -2.72 33.77 43.80
CA SER A 163 -3.79 33.01 43.16
C SER A 163 -4.35 33.82 41.99
N PRO A 164 -4.21 33.38 40.74
CA PRO A 164 -4.66 34.16 39.58
C PRO A 164 -6.19 34.07 39.43
N TRP A 165 -6.89 35.19 39.60
CA TRP A 165 -8.37 35.22 39.53
C TRP A 165 -8.87 35.82 38.23
N VAL A 166 -8.18 36.83 37.71
CA VAL A 166 -8.52 37.47 36.43
C VAL A 166 -7.27 37.57 35.58
N ARG A 167 -7.35 37.12 34.32
CA ARG A 167 -6.26 37.20 33.35
C ARG A 167 -6.73 38.00 32.14
N ALA A 168 -6.12 39.18 31.92
CA ALA A 168 -6.33 40.03 30.75
C ALA A 168 -7.82 40.23 30.34
N ARG A 169 -8.71 40.46 31.31
CA ARG A 169 -10.16 40.63 31.07
C ARG A 169 -10.57 42.09 31.13
N LYS A 170 -11.35 42.56 30.14
CA LYS A 170 -11.91 43.92 30.13
C LYS A 170 -13.01 44.10 31.19
N GLY A 171 -13.09 45.29 31.76
CA GLY A 171 -14.14 45.67 32.73
C GLY A 171 -13.58 46.12 34.08
N ALA A 172 -14.44 46.74 34.89
CA ALA A 172 -14.04 47.35 36.18
C ALA A 172 -13.81 46.33 37.31
N GLN A 173 -14.19 45.06 37.12
CA GLN A 173 -14.00 43.93 38.06
C GLN A 173 -14.42 44.18 39.53
N ARG A 174 -15.36 45.09 39.83
CA ARG A 174 -15.78 45.43 41.21
C ARG A 174 -16.26 44.21 42.01
N GLU A 175 -17.07 43.37 41.38
CA GLU A 175 -17.57 42.11 41.98
C GLU A 175 -16.44 41.15 42.38
N VAL A 176 -15.31 41.18 41.65
CA VAL A 176 -14.15 40.34 41.98
C VAL A 176 -13.51 40.80 43.28
N PHE A 177 -13.34 42.11 43.50
CA PHE A 177 -12.79 42.63 44.75
C PHE A 177 -13.70 42.38 45.95
N GLU A 178 -15.02 42.49 45.78
CA GLU A 178 -16.00 42.12 46.82
C GLU A 178 -15.84 40.64 47.22
N GLN A 179 -15.63 39.75 46.25
CA GLN A 179 -15.38 38.33 46.51
C GLN A 179 -14.03 38.09 47.19
N ILE A 180 -12.97 38.81 46.81
CA ILE A 180 -11.64 38.72 47.44
C ILE A 180 -11.75 39.04 48.94
N VAL A 181 -12.42 40.15 49.28
CA VAL A 181 -12.64 40.56 50.68
C VAL A 181 -13.54 39.57 51.42
N LYS A 182 -14.64 39.11 50.80
CA LYS A 182 -15.56 38.13 51.39
C LYS A 182 -14.88 36.79 51.71
N GLN A 183 -13.86 36.42 50.95
CA GLN A 183 -13.05 35.21 51.15
C GLN A 183 -11.90 35.43 52.16
N GLY A 184 -11.79 36.63 52.74
CA GLY A 184 -10.83 36.96 53.80
C GLY A 184 -9.47 37.44 53.31
N PHE A 185 -9.30 37.70 52.01
CA PHE A 185 -8.04 38.22 51.47
C PHE A 185 -8.00 39.76 51.54
N ILE A 186 -6.87 40.30 52.01
CA ILE A 186 -6.69 41.74 52.21
C ILE A 186 -5.90 42.38 51.07
N ARG A 187 -5.13 41.59 50.30
CA ARG A 187 -4.24 42.12 49.26
C ARG A 187 -4.44 41.43 47.93
N ALA A 188 -4.33 42.21 46.86
CA ALA A 188 -4.29 41.72 45.49
C ALA A 188 -3.18 42.45 44.72
N ARG A 189 -2.69 41.82 43.65
CA ARG A 189 -1.82 42.44 42.67
C ARG A 189 -2.64 42.70 41.40
N VAL A 190 -2.73 43.96 41.01
CA VAL A 190 -3.56 44.42 39.90
C VAL A 190 -2.66 45.08 38.87
N ASP A 191 -2.61 44.53 37.66
CA ASP A 191 -1.72 44.99 36.58
C ASP A 191 -0.25 45.16 36.99
N GLY A 192 0.21 44.35 37.94
CA GLY A 192 1.59 44.35 38.45
C GLY A 192 1.78 45.12 39.76
N GLU A 193 0.82 45.95 40.17
CA GLU A 193 0.90 46.75 41.40
C GLU A 193 0.16 46.09 42.57
N LEU A 194 0.77 46.11 43.76
CA LEU A 194 0.15 45.59 44.98
C LEU A 194 -0.82 46.61 45.57
N VAL A 195 -2.08 46.20 45.74
CA VAL A 195 -3.15 47.04 46.28
C VAL A 195 -3.84 46.36 47.46
N ASP A 196 -4.48 47.17 48.29
CA ASP A 196 -5.39 46.68 49.33
C ASP A 196 -6.75 46.36 48.68
N ALA A 197 -7.19 45.12 48.84
CA ALA A 197 -8.43 44.64 48.22
C ALA A 197 -9.69 45.27 48.84
N SER A 198 -9.59 45.81 50.07
CA SER A 198 -10.69 46.54 50.73
C SER A 198 -10.88 47.95 50.16
N THR A 199 -9.86 48.50 49.49
CA THR A 199 -9.87 49.80 48.82
C THR A 199 -9.40 49.66 47.37
N PRO A 200 -10.19 48.99 46.51
CA PRO A 200 -9.75 48.63 45.17
C PRO A 200 -9.57 49.87 44.26
N PRO A 201 -8.57 49.86 43.36
CA PRO A 201 -8.35 50.96 42.40
C PRO A 201 -9.48 51.02 41.36
N GLU A 202 -9.73 52.21 40.79
CA GLU A 202 -10.66 52.34 39.68
C GLU A 202 -10.07 51.78 38.37
N LEU A 203 -10.62 50.67 37.89
CA LEU A 203 -10.20 50.00 36.67
C LEU A 203 -10.98 50.47 35.43
N ALA A 204 -10.25 50.75 34.34
CA ALA A 204 -10.80 51.25 33.09
C ALA A 204 -11.58 50.16 32.33
N LYS A 205 -12.89 50.36 32.14
CA LYS A 205 -13.78 49.36 31.51
C LYS A 205 -13.34 48.93 30.09
N SER A 206 -12.61 49.78 29.37
CA SER A 206 -12.17 49.54 27.98
C SER A 206 -10.88 48.74 27.85
N ARG A 207 -10.08 48.62 28.91
CA ARG A 207 -8.75 47.98 28.93
C ARG A 207 -8.82 46.59 29.58
N PRO A 208 -8.05 45.59 29.10
CA PRO A 208 -7.89 44.33 29.80
C PRO A 208 -7.05 44.50 31.08
N HIS A 209 -7.51 43.88 32.17
CA HIS A 209 -6.86 43.92 33.48
C HIS A 209 -6.53 42.50 33.97
N THR A 210 -5.48 42.38 34.78
CA THR A 210 -5.04 41.14 35.44
C THR A 210 -5.07 41.33 36.96
N ILE A 211 -5.68 40.38 37.67
CA ILE A 211 -5.84 40.42 39.14
C ILE A 211 -5.38 39.09 39.72
N ASP A 212 -4.32 39.14 40.52
CA ASP A 212 -3.78 38.00 41.27
C ASP A 212 -3.95 38.25 42.77
N VAL A 213 -4.68 37.41 43.49
CA VAL A 213 -4.87 37.52 44.94
C VAL A 213 -3.59 37.14 45.67
N VAL A 214 -3.15 37.93 46.64
CA VAL A 214 -1.98 37.58 47.47
C VAL A 214 -2.40 36.65 48.59
N VAL A 215 -1.94 35.40 48.51
CA VAL A 215 -2.30 34.33 49.44
C VAL A 215 -1.37 34.30 50.64
N ASP A 216 -0.06 34.32 50.40
CA ASP A 216 0.94 34.42 51.46
C ASP A 216 2.19 35.16 50.98
N ARG A 217 2.93 35.72 51.93
CA ARG A 217 4.25 36.31 51.71
C ARG A 217 5.21 35.72 52.71
N ILE A 218 6.22 35.04 52.20
CA ILE A 218 7.10 34.18 52.99
C ILE A 218 8.56 34.54 52.73
N ILE A 219 9.40 34.19 53.69
CA ILE A 219 10.85 34.25 53.58
C ILE A 219 11.35 32.83 53.76
N ILE A 220 12.15 32.33 52.80
CA ILE A 220 12.65 30.96 52.83
C ILE A 220 13.58 30.77 54.05
N LYS A 221 13.21 29.83 54.92
CA LYS A 221 13.94 29.48 56.15
C LYS A 221 13.63 28.05 56.57
N GLU A 222 14.44 27.49 57.46
CA GLU A 222 14.18 26.17 58.04
C GLU A 222 12.84 26.12 58.78
N GLY A 223 12.14 24.98 58.68
CA GLY A 223 10.84 24.76 59.32
C GLY A 223 9.61 25.37 58.61
N LEU A 224 9.76 25.99 57.44
CA LEU A 224 8.66 26.66 56.72
C LEU A 224 7.63 25.68 56.09
N ARG A 225 7.99 24.40 55.93
CA ARG A 225 7.25 23.40 55.15
C ARG A 225 5.74 23.31 55.48
N PRO A 226 5.28 23.21 56.75
CA PRO A 226 3.85 23.09 57.05
C PRO A 226 3.03 24.29 56.58
N ARG A 227 3.52 25.51 56.83
CA ARG A 227 2.88 26.76 56.39
C ARG A 227 2.82 26.85 54.86
N LEU A 228 3.86 26.34 54.19
CA LEU A 228 3.94 26.37 52.74
C LEU A 228 2.91 25.43 52.09
N ILE A 229 2.69 24.24 52.67
CA ILE A 229 1.66 23.29 52.23
C ILE A 229 0.29 23.95 52.27
N ASP A 230 -0.07 24.59 53.39
CA ASP A 230 -1.37 25.27 53.53
C ASP A 230 -1.52 26.41 52.53
N SER A 231 -0.46 27.23 52.36
CA SER A 231 -0.48 28.39 51.47
C SER A 231 -0.56 28.01 49.99
N VAL A 232 0.18 26.98 49.58
CA VAL A 232 0.12 26.43 48.22
C VAL A 232 -1.26 25.78 47.98
N GLY A 233 -1.78 25.03 48.96
CA GLY A 233 -3.11 24.45 48.91
C GLY A 233 -4.21 25.50 48.74
N LEU A 234 -4.14 26.60 49.49
CA LEU A 234 -5.08 27.72 49.41
C LEU A 234 -4.95 28.45 48.06
N ALA A 235 -3.73 28.71 47.59
CA ALA A 235 -3.49 29.37 46.30
C ALA A 235 -4.04 28.56 45.13
N LEU A 236 -3.79 27.25 45.11
CA LEU A 236 -4.33 26.32 44.12
C LEU A 236 -5.85 26.23 44.21
N LYS A 237 -6.43 26.17 45.42
CA LYS A 237 -7.89 26.10 45.61
C LYS A 237 -8.59 27.31 45.01
N HIS A 238 -8.13 28.51 45.32
CA HIS A 238 -8.73 29.75 44.84
C HIS A 238 -8.37 30.06 43.39
N GLY A 239 -7.22 29.58 42.91
CA GLY A 239 -6.73 29.80 41.54
C GLY A 239 -7.18 28.70 40.58
N GLN A 240 -8.22 27.94 40.94
CA GLN A 240 -8.79 26.85 40.16
C GLN A 240 -7.76 25.80 39.68
N GLY A 241 -6.81 25.47 40.56
CA GLY A 241 -5.70 24.56 40.29
C GLY A 241 -4.44 25.23 39.77
N THR A 242 -4.33 26.57 39.82
CA THR A 242 -3.12 27.31 39.45
C THR A 242 -2.66 28.25 40.57
N CYS A 243 -1.36 28.47 40.70
CA CYS A 243 -0.78 29.42 41.63
C CYS A 243 0.45 30.10 41.01
N ILE A 244 0.69 31.37 41.32
CA ILE A 244 1.89 32.09 40.90
C ILE A 244 2.84 32.16 42.08
N VAL A 245 4.07 31.73 41.87
CA VAL A 245 5.19 31.93 42.78
C VAL A 245 5.97 33.14 42.26
N SER A 246 5.91 34.26 42.97
CA SER A 246 6.67 35.46 42.67
C SER A 246 7.87 35.54 43.61
N GLU A 247 9.09 35.36 43.10
CA GLU A 247 10.32 35.41 43.89
C GLU A 247 11.04 36.74 43.71
N GLN A 248 11.67 37.26 44.77
CA GLN A 248 12.44 38.49 44.71
C GLN A 248 13.93 38.19 44.51
N ASP A 249 14.48 38.57 43.35
CA ASP A 249 15.90 38.51 43.03
C ASP A 249 16.59 39.89 43.09
N ALA A 250 17.88 39.95 42.76
CA ALA A 250 18.65 41.19 42.77
C ALA A 250 18.19 42.22 41.70
N SER A 251 17.44 41.77 40.70
CA SER A 251 16.91 42.57 39.59
C SER A 251 15.41 42.91 39.70
N GLY A 252 14.68 42.31 40.64
CA GLY A 252 13.26 42.61 40.88
C GLY A 252 12.45 41.38 41.31
N TRP A 253 11.13 41.43 41.03
CA TRP A 253 10.23 40.30 41.26
C TRP A 253 10.09 39.49 39.96
N ARG A 254 10.24 38.17 40.06
CA ARG A 254 10.11 37.23 38.94
C ARG A 254 8.99 36.23 39.22
N ASP A 255 8.04 36.15 38.29
CA ASP A 255 6.88 35.28 38.41
C ASP A 255 7.10 33.92 37.74
N ARG A 256 6.62 32.87 38.41
CA ARG A 256 6.48 31.51 37.88
C ARG A 256 5.06 31.02 38.14
N LEU A 257 4.28 30.80 37.08
CA LEU A 257 2.94 30.24 37.18
C LEU A 257 3.00 28.71 37.18
N LEU A 258 2.45 28.08 38.21
CA LEU A 258 2.44 26.65 38.45
C LEU A 258 0.99 26.13 38.45
N SER A 259 0.79 24.87 38.05
CA SER A 259 -0.55 24.28 37.92
C SER A 259 -0.59 22.86 38.47
N SER A 260 -1.61 22.57 39.28
CA SER A 260 -1.97 21.21 39.72
C SER A 260 -2.90 20.49 38.76
N ARG A 261 -3.38 21.19 37.71
CA ARG A 261 -4.14 20.61 36.59
C ARG A 261 -3.27 20.55 35.33
N HIS A 262 -3.59 19.65 34.41
CA HIS A 262 -2.91 19.57 33.11
C HIS A 262 -3.41 20.69 32.17
N ALA A 263 -3.21 21.94 32.57
CA ALA A 263 -3.76 23.14 31.95
C ALA A 263 -2.67 24.13 31.55
N CYS A 264 -2.92 24.86 30.47
CA CYS A 264 -2.03 25.92 30.04
C CYS A 264 -1.97 27.05 31.07
N PRO A 265 -0.78 27.50 31.50
CA PRO A 265 -0.61 28.62 32.42
C PRO A 265 -1.28 29.91 31.90
N ASP A 266 -1.07 30.26 30.64
CA ASP A 266 -1.54 31.56 30.11
C ASP A 266 -2.98 31.53 29.63
N CYS A 267 -3.37 30.46 28.94
CA CYS A 267 -4.69 30.35 28.33
C CYS A 267 -5.74 29.70 29.24
N GLN A 268 -5.32 29.08 30.35
CA GLN A 268 -6.16 28.28 31.25
C GLN A 268 -6.91 27.12 30.56
N ILE A 269 -6.52 26.76 29.33
CA ILE A 269 -7.08 25.63 28.58
C ILE A 269 -6.61 24.36 29.26
N SER A 270 -7.55 23.58 29.80
CA SER A 270 -7.29 22.24 30.30
C SER A 270 -7.09 21.29 29.13
N LEU A 271 -5.96 20.59 29.13
CA LEU A 271 -5.69 19.48 28.22
C LEU A 271 -5.99 18.15 28.93
N PRO A 272 -6.42 17.11 28.19
CA PRO A 272 -6.50 15.77 28.74
C PRO A 272 -5.10 15.27 29.15
N GLU A 273 -5.07 14.32 30.08
CA GLU A 273 -3.83 13.65 30.48
C GLU A 273 -3.17 12.98 29.26
N LEU A 274 -1.83 13.02 29.23
CA LEU A 274 -1.06 12.37 28.19
C LEU A 274 -1.04 10.87 28.40
N GLU A 275 -1.75 10.15 27.53
CA GLU A 275 -1.83 8.70 27.52
C GLU A 275 -1.66 8.17 26.10
N PRO A 276 -1.22 6.91 25.91
CA PRO A 276 -1.11 6.34 24.57
C PRO A 276 -2.42 6.34 23.76
N ARG A 277 -3.59 6.42 24.41
CA ARG A 277 -4.90 6.55 23.75
C ARG A 277 -5.21 7.97 23.26
N THR A 278 -4.69 9.02 23.92
CA THR A 278 -4.86 10.41 23.49
C THR A 278 -3.94 10.76 22.32
N LEU A 279 -2.92 9.93 22.09
CA LEU A 279 -2.04 9.98 20.91
C LEU A 279 -2.44 8.99 19.81
N ASN A 280 -3.62 8.35 19.91
CA ASN A 280 -4.10 7.38 18.93
C ASN A 280 -5.24 7.94 18.09
N PHE A 281 -5.00 8.22 16.81
CA PHE A 281 -6.04 8.69 15.88
C PHE A 281 -7.09 7.61 15.55
N ASN A 282 -6.88 6.34 15.92
CA ASN A 282 -7.91 5.29 15.83
C ASN A 282 -8.85 5.27 17.04
N SER A 283 -8.53 6.01 18.11
CA SER A 283 -9.38 6.14 19.30
C SER A 283 -10.14 7.46 19.27
N PRO A 284 -11.41 7.49 19.68
CA PRO A 284 -12.15 8.74 19.85
C PRO A 284 -11.44 9.77 20.76
N HIS A 285 -10.61 9.32 21.70
CA HIS A 285 -9.87 10.19 22.62
C HIS A 285 -8.69 10.93 21.96
N GLY A 286 -8.12 10.38 20.89
CA GLY A 286 -6.97 10.96 20.20
C GLY A 286 -7.26 11.44 18.80
N ALA A 287 -8.38 11.01 18.21
CA ALA A 287 -8.79 11.39 16.85
C ALA A 287 -9.19 12.86 16.75
N CYS A 288 -8.84 13.50 15.64
CA CYS A 288 -9.39 14.80 15.27
C CYS A 288 -10.92 14.69 15.20
N PRO A 289 -11.67 15.61 15.83
CA PRO A 289 -13.13 15.53 15.90
C PRO A 289 -13.81 15.65 14.53
N ASP A 290 -13.26 16.44 13.61
CA ASP A 290 -13.93 16.72 12.32
C ASP A 290 -13.74 15.60 11.30
N CYS A 291 -12.52 15.08 11.17
CA CYS A 291 -12.24 13.98 10.25
C CYS A 291 -12.29 12.61 10.92
N THR A 292 -12.58 12.55 12.23
CA THR A 292 -12.56 11.33 13.06
C THR A 292 -11.26 10.53 12.94
N GLY A 293 -10.12 11.20 12.72
CA GLY A 293 -8.82 10.54 12.56
C GLY A 293 -8.51 9.99 11.16
N LEU A 294 -9.32 10.31 10.15
CA LEU A 294 -9.01 10.01 8.75
C LEU A 294 -7.93 10.93 8.17
N GLY A 295 -7.88 12.18 8.63
CA GLY A 295 -6.98 13.21 8.09
C GLY A 295 -7.49 13.88 6.82
N VAL A 296 -8.50 13.32 6.16
CA VAL A 296 -9.11 13.85 4.94
C VAL A 296 -10.62 14.01 5.10
N VAL A 297 -11.19 15.00 4.40
CA VAL A 297 -12.62 15.24 4.24
C VAL A 297 -12.88 15.50 2.76
N ASP A 298 -13.78 14.74 2.14
CA ASP A 298 -14.10 14.82 0.71
C ASP A 298 -12.88 14.77 -0.23
N GLY A 299 -11.87 13.95 0.12
CA GLY A 299 -10.64 13.78 -0.67
C GLY A 299 -9.61 14.90 -0.51
N THR A 300 -9.88 15.91 0.32
CA THR A 300 -8.93 16.99 0.63
C THR A 300 -8.40 16.89 2.07
N PRO A 301 -7.18 17.40 2.36
CA PRO A 301 -6.67 17.42 3.73
C PRO A 301 -7.64 18.15 4.67
N CYS A 302 -7.94 17.56 5.82
CA CYS A 302 -8.87 18.11 6.80
C CYS A 302 -8.43 19.51 7.23
N ALA A 303 -9.31 20.50 7.16
CA ALA A 303 -9.00 21.89 7.48
C ALA A 303 -8.58 22.13 8.94
N VAL A 304 -8.99 21.27 9.88
CA VAL A 304 -8.72 21.45 11.32
C VAL A 304 -7.45 20.75 11.78
N CYS A 305 -7.22 19.52 11.31
CA CYS A 305 -5.98 18.78 11.63
C CYS A 305 -4.89 18.92 10.57
N HIS A 306 -5.16 19.53 9.42
CA HIS A 306 -4.25 19.65 8.28
C HIS A 306 -3.64 18.29 7.88
N GLY A 307 -4.44 17.23 7.93
CA GLY A 307 -3.99 15.87 7.63
C GLY A 307 -3.32 15.11 8.79
N GLU A 308 -3.09 15.73 9.96
CA GLU A 308 -2.36 15.10 11.09
C GLU A 308 -3.16 14.04 11.86
N ARG A 309 -4.46 13.91 11.57
CA ARG A 309 -5.39 12.91 12.14
C ARG A 309 -5.65 13.03 13.65
N LEU A 310 -4.80 13.72 14.41
CA LEU A 310 -4.89 13.81 15.87
C LEU A 310 -5.69 15.03 16.35
N ALA A 311 -6.26 14.90 17.56
CA ALA A 311 -6.88 15.99 18.31
C ALA A 311 -5.83 17.05 18.72
N PRO A 312 -6.23 18.32 18.97
CA PRO A 312 -5.31 19.41 19.32
C PRO A 312 -4.32 19.07 20.45
N ALA A 313 -4.78 18.38 21.50
CA ALA A 313 -3.94 18.01 22.64
C ALA A 313 -2.80 17.06 22.25
N GLY A 314 -3.09 16.03 21.44
CA GLY A 314 -2.10 15.06 20.98
C GLY A 314 -1.16 15.61 19.90
N ARG A 315 -1.62 16.55 19.07
CA ARG A 315 -0.83 17.18 18.00
C ARG A 315 0.36 18.00 18.50
N ARG A 316 0.25 18.54 19.71
CA ARG A 316 1.22 19.48 20.29
C ARG A 316 2.07 18.85 21.40
N VAL A 317 2.18 17.53 21.43
CA VAL A 317 3.15 16.83 22.27
C VAL A 317 4.48 16.74 21.55
N ARG A 318 5.56 17.24 22.18
CA ARG A 318 6.91 17.24 21.60
C ARG A 318 7.84 16.31 22.39
N PHE A 319 8.62 15.50 21.69
CA PHE A 319 9.74 14.75 22.24
C PHE A 319 11.00 15.17 21.48
N ALA A 320 12.04 15.60 22.20
CA ALA A 320 13.27 16.16 21.62
C ALA A 320 13.00 17.25 20.55
N GLY A 321 12.00 18.10 20.78
CA GLY A 321 11.61 19.20 19.88
C GLY A 321 10.69 18.81 18.71
N LEU A 322 10.49 17.52 18.44
CA LEU A 322 9.63 17.01 17.35
C LEU A 322 8.26 16.59 17.86
N THR A 323 7.20 16.89 17.09
CA THR A 323 5.85 16.36 17.38
C THR A 323 5.66 14.97 16.78
N LEU A 324 4.72 14.19 17.34
CA LEU A 324 4.41 12.86 16.80
C LEU A 324 3.94 12.92 15.33
N PRO A 325 3.04 13.83 14.91
CA PRO A 325 2.75 14.03 13.49
C PRO A 325 3.97 14.48 12.68
N GLY A 326 4.83 15.33 13.25
CA GLY A 326 6.05 15.80 12.62
C GLY A 326 7.02 14.67 12.28
N LEU A 327 7.28 13.78 13.24
CA LEU A 327 8.05 12.56 13.00
C LEU A 327 7.33 11.63 12.00
N SER A 328 6.01 11.51 12.09
CA SER A 328 5.27 10.57 11.23
C SER A 328 5.27 10.97 9.75
N ARG A 329 5.40 12.27 9.44
CA ARG A 329 5.52 12.80 8.07
C ARG A 329 6.91 12.62 7.47
N GLN A 330 7.92 12.30 8.28
CA GLN A 330 9.26 12.04 7.79
C GLN A 330 9.31 10.68 7.10
N THR A 331 10.24 10.54 6.16
CA THR A 331 10.63 9.26 5.60
C THR A 331 11.22 8.36 6.68
N VAL A 332 11.17 7.04 6.49
CA VAL A 332 11.81 6.07 7.38
C VAL A 332 13.30 6.41 7.57
N ARG A 333 14.00 6.82 6.49
CA ARG A 333 15.40 7.25 6.54
C ARG A 333 15.62 8.45 7.47
N GLU A 334 14.82 9.50 7.33
CA GLU A 334 14.88 10.69 8.19
C GLU A 334 14.53 10.36 9.64
N ALA A 335 13.46 9.58 9.86
CA ALA A 335 13.04 9.17 11.19
C ALA A 335 14.13 8.33 11.89
N ARG A 336 14.87 7.48 11.18
CA ARG A 336 16.03 6.75 11.73
C ARG A 336 17.13 7.69 12.19
N ALA A 337 17.47 8.70 11.40
CA ALA A 337 18.48 9.68 11.79
C ALA A 337 18.07 10.44 13.06
N GLN A 338 16.79 10.80 13.19
CA GLN A 338 16.26 11.42 14.42
C GLN A 338 16.33 10.48 15.63
N VAL A 339 15.87 9.23 15.46
CA VAL A 339 15.83 8.24 16.54
C VAL A 339 17.23 7.85 17.02
N ALA A 340 18.21 7.77 16.12
CA ALA A 340 19.61 7.54 16.47
C ALA A 340 20.16 8.63 17.40
N ALA A 341 19.79 9.89 17.16
CA ALA A 341 20.16 11.00 18.05
C ALA A 341 19.48 10.93 19.43
N TRP A 342 18.40 10.15 19.57
CA TRP A 342 17.69 9.98 20.85
C TRP A 342 18.26 8.86 21.72
N GLU A 343 19.07 7.95 21.16
CA GLU A 343 19.68 6.85 21.91
C GLU A 343 20.64 7.33 23.00
N THR A 344 21.24 8.51 22.83
CA THR A 344 22.16 9.11 23.79
C THR A 344 21.46 9.84 24.94
N LEU A 345 20.13 9.96 24.92
CA LEU A 345 19.39 10.69 25.95
C LEU A 345 19.33 9.89 27.27
N ALA A 346 19.75 10.54 28.36
CA ALA A 346 19.75 9.96 29.70
C ALA A 346 18.34 9.93 30.31
N SER A 347 17.51 8.98 29.90
CA SER A 347 16.21 8.70 30.54
C SER A 347 15.92 7.19 30.55
N PRO A 348 15.60 6.58 31.70
CA PRO A 348 15.33 5.13 31.80
C PRO A 348 14.19 4.65 30.91
N ILE A 349 13.19 5.51 30.66
CA ILE A 349 12.06 5.20 29.78
C ILE A 349 12.51 5.19 28.32
N VAL A 350 13.30 6.20 27.94
CA VAL A 350 13.83 6.36 26.57
C VAL A 350 14.75 5.19 26.23
N GLN A 351 15.65 4.80 27.14
CA GLN A 351 16.58 3.68 26.95
C GLN A 351 15.91 2.32 26.75
N ARG A 352 14.63 2.15 27.13
CA ARG A 352 13.88 0.92 26.89
C ARG A 352 13.06 0.94 25.61
N ILE A 353 12.53 2.10 25.22
CA ILE A 353 11.58 2.22 24.09
C ILE A 353 12.29 2.57 22.78
N VAL A 354 13.27 3.47 22.83
CA VAL A 354 13.98 3.96 21.62
C VAL A 354 14.69 2.83 20.87
N PRO A 355 15.40 1.88 21.52
CA PRO A 355 16.03 0.78 20.79
C PRO A 355 15.05 -0.10 20.02
N GLU A 356 13.81 -0.24 20.50
CA GLU A 356 12.76 -0.99 19.80
C GLU A 356 12.24 -0.22 18.58
N ILE A 357 12.09 1.10 18.69
CA ILE A 357 11.73 1.97 17.56
C ILE A 357 12.84 1.94 16.51
N ALA A 358 14.10 2.10 16.93
CA ALA A 358 15.27 2.08 16.05
C ALA A 358 15.35 0.76 15.27
N ARG A 359 15.18 -0.37 15.97
CA ARG A 359 15.20 -1.71 15.34
C ARG A 359 14.08 -1.91 14.33
N ARG A 360 12.85 -1.43 14.60
CA ARG A 360 11.73 -1.53 13.66
C ARG A 360 11.91 -0.64 12.43
N LEU A 361 12.46 0.55 12.62
CA LEU A 361 12.82 1.41 11.49
C LEU A 361 13.95 0.79 10.67
N GLN A 362 14.93 0.13 11.31
CA GLN A 362 15.96 -0.63 10.61
C GLN A 362 15.35 -1.72 9.74
N PHE A 363 14.39 -2.50 10.24
CA PHE A 363 13.74 -3.53 9.43
C PHE A 363 13.00 -2.96 8.22
N LEU A 364 12.43 -1.76 8.31
CA LEU A 364 11.84 -1.07 7.15
C LEU A 364 12.90 -0.67 6.12
N ASP A 365 14.08 -0.24 6.55
CA ASP A 365 15.23 0.04 5.67
C ASP A 365 15.79 -1.23 5.02
N ASP A 366 15.93 -2.31 5.80
CA ASP A 366 16.44 -3.61 5.33
C ASP A 366 15.57 -4.18 4.20
N VAL A 367 14.25 -3.93 4.24
CA VAL A 367 13.32 -4.33 3.16
C VAL A 367 13.13 -3.25 2.08
N GLY A 368 13.96 -2.20 2.06
CA GLY A 368 13.98 -1.17 1.02
C GLY A 368 12.76 -0.24 1.01
N LEU A 369 12.21 0.09 2.19
CA LEU A 369 11.10 1.04 2.35
C LEU A 369 11.53 2.36 3.02
N ASP A 370 12.81 2.68 2.95
CA ASP A 370 13.42 3.83 3.63
C ASP A 370 12.92 5.19 3.11
N TYR A 371 12.42 5.23 1.86
CA TYR A 371 11.87 6.42 1.20
C TYR A 371 10.39 6.72 1.56
N LEU A 372 9.69 5.79 2.21
CA LEU A 372 8.29 5.98 2.58
C LEU A 372 8.13 6.75 3.88
N THR A 373 7.07 7.55 3.99
CA THR A 373 6.72 8.22 5.25
C THR A 373 5.98 7.29 6.20
N LEU A 374 6.15 7.48 7.51
CA LEU A 374 5.52 6.64 8.53
C LEU A 374 3.99 6.78 8.55
N ASP A 375 3.47 7.95 8.17
CA ASP A 375 2.04 8.26 8.05
C ASP A 375 1.44 7.88 6.68
N ARG A 376 2.23 7.30 5.77
CA ARG A 376 1.77 6.92 4.44
C ARG A 376 0.54 6.01 4.53
N PRO A 377 -0.61 6.36 3.91
CA PRO A 377 -1.80 5.53 3.93
C PRO A 377 -1.57 4.19 3.24
N LEU A 378 -2.05 3.09 3.83
CA LEU A 378 -1.81 1.74 3.27
C LEU A 378 -2.42 1.56 1.87
N GLU A 379 -3.53 2.24 1.57
CA GLU A 379 -4.18 2.18 0.26
C GLU A 379 -3.35 2.80 -0.88
N THR A 380 -2.33 3.58 -0.54
CA THR A 380 -1.45 4.25 -1.51
C THR A 380 -0.14 3.51 -1.73
N LEU A 381 0.05 2.36 -1.05
CA LEU A 381 1.18 1.48 -1.24
C LEU A 381 0.89 0.50 -2.38
N SER A 382 1.88 0.22 -3.21
CA SER A 382 1.89 -0.89 -4.14
C SER A 382 1.80 -2.24 -3.40
N GLY A 383 1.41 -3.30 -4.12
CA GLY A 383 1.38 -4.65 -3.58
C GLY A 383 2.72 -5.08 -2.97
N GLY A 384 3.82 -4.81 -3.67
CA GLY A 384 5.19 -5.09 -3.20
C GLY A 384 5.58 -4.28 -1.96
N GLU A 385 5.28 -2.97 -1.91
CA GLU A 385 5.53 -2.15 -0.71
C GLU A 385 4.74 -2.65 0.50
N LEU A 386 3.46 -2.98 0.33
CA LEU A 386 2.62 -3.52 1.40
C LEU A 386 3.15 -4.86 1.91
N GLN A 387 3.59 -5.73 0.99
CA GLN A 387 4.17 -7.02 1.33
C GLN A 387 5.46 -6.87 2.14
N ARG A 388 6.38 -6.01 1.69
CA ARG A 388 7.64 -5.72 2.40
C ARG A 388 7.38 -5.08 3.76
N ALA A 389 6.37 -4.21 3.88
CA ALA A 389 5.97 -3.66 5.17
C ALA A 389 5.45 -4.74 6.14
N ARG A 390 4.68 -5.72 5.65
CA ARG A 390 4.26 -6.90 6.44
C ARG A 390 5.45 -7.76 6.84
N LEU A 391 6.44 -7.95 5.97
CA LEU A 391 7.68 -8.65 6.28
C LEU A 391 8.48 -7.94 7.38
N ALA A 392 8.62 -6.61 7.30
CA ALA A 392 9.24 -5.82 8.36
C ALA A 392 8.47 -5.95 9.70
N GLY A 393 7.14 -5.96 9.66
CA GLY A 393 6.30 -6.24 10.82
C GLY A 393 6.55 -7.63 11.43
N ALA A 394 6.68 -8.66 10.59
CA ALA A 394 7.02 -10.02 11.01
C ALA A 394 8.41 -10.12 11.63
N LEU A 395 9.42 -9.47 11.04
CA LEU A 395 10.76 -9.34 11.61
C LEU A 395 10.72 -8.64 12.98
N GLY A 396 9.86 -7.64 13.13
CA GLY A 396 9.62 -6.93 14.40
C GLY A 396 8.87 -7.74 15.45
N ALA A 397 8.12 -8.77 15.09
CA ALA A 397 7.38 -9.61 16.04
C ALA A 397 8.30 -10.58 16.81
N GLY A 398 9.48 -10.89 16.28
CA GLY A 398 10.49 -11.71 16.96
C GLY A 398 10.10 -13.16 17.17
N LEU A 399 9.18 -13.70 16.36
CA LEU A 399 8.75 -15.11 16.45
C LEU A 399 9.91 -16.05 16.08
N VAL A 400 9.98 -17.19 16.80
CA VAL A 400 10.97 -18.26 16.61
C VAL A 400 10.23 -19.58 16.48
N GLY A 401 10.69 -20.47 15.59
CA GLY A 401 10.08 -21.77 15.36
C GLY A 401 8.80 -21.73 14.54
N ALA A 402 8.50 -20.62 13.85
CA ALA A 402 7.38 -20.50 12.93
C ALA A 402 7.76 -20.93 11.51
N CYS A 403 6.76 -21.27 10.69
CA CYS A 403 6.90 -21.40 9.24
C CYS A 403 6.31 -20.15 8.57
N TYR A 404 7.16 -19.37 7.91
CA TYR A 404 6.71 -18.23 7.12
C TYR A 404 6.49 -18.66 5.68
N ILE A 405 5.29 -18.40 5.16
CA ILE A 405 4.94 -18.64 3.77
C ILE A 405 4.82 -17.30 3.05
N LEU A 406 5.68 -17.05 2.07
CA LEU A 406 5.75 -15.79 1.33
C LEU A 406 5.40 -15.98 -0.15
N ASP A 407 4.66 -15.03 -0.71
CA ASP A 407 4.19 -15.06 -2.11
C ASP A 407 4.95 -14.02 -2.95
N GLU A 408 5.98 -14.42 -3.69
CA GLU A 408 6.72 -13.57 -4.63
C GLU A 408 7.20 -12.22 -4.01
N PRO A 409 8.02 -12.26 -2.94
CA PRO A 409 8.38 -11.06 -2.19
C PRO A 409 9.27 -10.06 -2.95
N THR A 410 9.90 -10.53 -4.03
CA THR A 410 10.70 -9.76 -5.01
C THR A 410 9.86 -8.95 -5.99
N MET A 411 8.53 -9.10 -5.97
CA MET A 411 7.64 -8.40 -6.89
C MET A 411 7.82 -6.87 -6.83
N GLY A 412 7.99 -6.26 -8.01
CA GLY A 412 8.16 -4.81 -8.17
C GLY A 412 9.44 -4.25 -7.54
N LEU A 413 10.41 -5.12 -7.20
CA LEU A 413 11.73 -4.70 -6.76
C LEU A 413 12.68 -4.58 -7.95
N HIS A 414 13.52 -3.56 -7.89
CA HIS A 414 14.67 -3.46 -8.76
C HIS A 414 15.73 -4.50 -8.34
N PRO A 415 16.48 -5.13 -9.27
CA PRO A 415 17.49 -6.14 -8.92
C PRO A 415 18.48 -5.73 -7.83
N ARG A 416 18.88 -4.45 -7.80
CA ARG A 416 19.67 -3.83 -6.71
C ARG A 416 19.10 -4.12 -5.30
N ASP A 417 17.78 -4.05 -5.15
CA ASP A 417 17.09 -4.13 -3.87
C ASP A 417 16.71 -5.58 -3.50
N THR A 418 16.76 -6.51 -4.47
CA THR A 418 16.53 -7.95 -4.26
C THR A 418 17.49 -8.51 -3.21
N GLN A 419 18.77 -8.14 -3.26
CA GLN A 419 19.76 -8.60 -2.28
C GLN A 419 19.42 -8.16 -0.85
N ARG A 420 18.93 -6.93 -0.67
CA ARG A 420 18.55 -6.43 0.67
C ARG A 420 17.40 -7.24 1.26
N LEU A 421 16.40 -7.53 0.44
CA LEU A 421 15.29 -8.39 0.82
C LEU A 421 15.78 -9.81 1.16
N LEU A 422 16.68 -10.38 0.36
CA LEU A 422 17.27 -11.69 0.63
C LEU A 422 17.99 -11.72 1.98
N ASP A 423 18.81 -10.71 2.29
CA ASP A 423 19.49 -10.61 3.58
C ASP A 423 18.48 -10.55 4.76
N ALA A 424 17.37 -9.84 4.58
CA ALA A 424 16.29 -9.78 5.55
C ALA A 424 15.58 -11.13 5.73
N LEU A 425 15.35 -11.89 4.65
CA LEU A 425 14.79 -13.25 4.70
C LEU A 425 15.76 -14.20 5.40
N LEU A 426 17.04 -14.18 5.05
CA LEU A 426 18.07 -15.00 5.69
C LEU A 426 18.15 -14.69 7.20
N THR A 427 18.04 -13.41 7.58
CA THR A 427 17.94 -13.00 9.00
C THR A 427 16.70 -13.60 9.69
N LEU A 428 15.54 -13.62 9.02
CA LEU A 428 14.32 -14.22 9.57
C LEU A 428 14.48 -15.74 9.77
N ARG A 429 15.14 -16.43 8.83
CA ARG A 429 15.49 -17.85 8.93
C ARG A 429 16.44 -18.09 10.10
N ASP A 430 17.52 -17.33 10.20
CA ASP A 430 18.60 -17.53 11.17
C ASP A 430 18.15 -17.34 12.62
N ARG A 431 17.03 -16.64 12.84
CA ARG A 431 16.33 -16.61 14.13
C ARG A 431 15.65 -17.93 14.51
N GLY A 432 15.78 -18.97 13.70
CA GLY A 432 15.23 -20.30 13.95
C GLY A 432 13.85 -20.53 13.33
N ASN A 433 13.53 -19.85 12.23
CA ASN A 433 12.27 -20.03 11.50
C ASN A 433 12.50 -20.84 10.22
N THR A 434 11.43 -21.47 9.72
CA THR A 434 11.41 -22.09 8.39
C THR A 434 10.79 -21.10 7.40
N LEU A 435 11.38 -20.94 6.22
CA LEU A 435 10.80 -20.10 5.17
C LEU A 435 10.40 -20.96 3.98
N LEU A 436 9.16 -20.80 3.53
CA LEU A 436 8.66 -21.34 2.27
C LEU A 436 8.26 -20.17 1.38
N VAL A 437 9.01 -19.91 0.32
CA VAL A 437 8.80 -18.75 -0.54
C VAL A 437 8.39 -19.23 -1.93
N VAL A 438 7.23 -18.80 -2.41
CA VAL A 438 6.82 -19.01 -3.80
C VAL A 438 7.51 -17.94 -4.65
N GLU A 439 8.35 -18.34 -5.61
CA GLU A 439 9.22 -17.37 -6.29
C GLU A 439 9.77 -17.86 -7.65
N HIS A 440 10.12 -16.93 -8.54
CA HIS A 440 10.58 -17.13 -9.91
C HIS A 440 11.87 -16.39 -10.30
N ASP A 441 12.32 -15.43 -9.50
CA ASP A 441 13.58 -14.70 -9.60
C ASP A 441 14.80 -15.64 -9.43
N PRO A 442 15.73 -15.62 -10.41
CA PRO A 442 16.93 -16.44 -10.36
C PRO A 442 17.84 -16.19 -9.15
N GLN A 443 17.98 -14.96 -8.66
CA GLN A 443 18.85 -14.65 -7.52
C GLN A 443 18.29 -15.29 -6.24
N VAL A 444 16.96 -15.23 -6.05
CA VAL A 444 16.30 -15.88 -4.91
C VAL A 444 16.46 -17.40 -4.97
N MET A 445 16.20 -18.01 -6.14
CA MET A 445 16.34 -19.46 -6.32
C MET A 445 17.78 -19.94 -6.08
N GLN A 446 18.79 -19.14 -6.47
CA GLN A 446 20.20 -19.47 -6.24
C GLN A 446 20.62 -19.42 -4.77
N GLN A 447 20.00 -18.54 -3.97
CA GLN A 447 20.27 -18.41 -2.54
C GLN A 447 19.46 -19.39 -1.68
N ALA A 448 18.46 -20.06 -2.28
CA ALA A 448 17.65 -21.05 -1.59
C ALA A 448 18.51 -22.26 -1.19
N GLN A 449 18.26 -22.78 0.01
CA GLN A 449 18.92 -23.98 0.51
C GLN A 449 18.20 -25.26 0.02
N TRP A 450 16.94 -25.11 -0.39
CA TRP A 450 16.12 -26.17 -0.95
C TRP A 450 15.14 -25.59 -1.97
N LEU A 451 14.98 -26.26 -3.10
CA LEU A 451 14.05 -25.92 -4.17
C LEU A 451 12.98 -27.01 -4.30
N ILE A 452 11.76 -26.59 -4.60
CA ILE A 452 10.63 -27.47 -4.94
C ILE A 452 10.05 -26.96 -6.26
N ASP A 453 10.28 -27.68 -7.34
CA ASP A 453 9.75 -27.34 -8.66
C ASP A 453 8.43 -28.07 -8.91
N ILE A 454 7.36 -27.30 -9.15
CA ILE A 454 6.03 -27.83 -9.45
C ILE A 454 5.71 -27.63 -10.93
N GLY A 455 5.30 -28.71 -11.60
CA GLY A 455 5.00 -28.71 -13.03
C GLY A 455 4.60 -30.10 -13.53
N PRO A 456 5.05 -30.50 -14.73
CA PRO A 456 5.91 -29.74 -15.67
C PRO A 456 5.21 -28.56 -16.37
N GLY A 457 3.87 -28.55 -16.43
CA GLY A 457 3.06 -27.52 -17.08
C GLY A 457 2.11 -26.78 -16.13
N ALA A 458 1.13 -26.09 -16.70
CA ALA A 458 0.06 -25.41 -15.97
C ALA A 458 -1.22 -26.25 -15.97
N GLY A 459 -2.13 -26.01 -15.03
CA GLY A 459 -3.43 -26.70 -15.00
C GLY A 459 -3.28 -28.22 -14.87
N ARG A 460 -3.81 -28.99 -15.81
CA ARG A 460 -3.76 -30.47 -15.79
C ARG A 460 -2.37 -31.06 -15.98
N GLU A 461 -1.50 -30.34 -16.69
CA GLU A 461 -0.09 -30.72 -16.88
C GLU A 461 0.77 -30.29 -15.68
N GLY A 462 0.20 -29.54 -14.74
CA GLY A 462 0.83 -29.18 -13.48
C GLY A 462 0.46 -30.12 -12.35
N GLY A 463 0.69 -29.66 -11.12
CA GLY A 463 0.26 -30.34 -9.91
C GLY A 463 1.10 -31.54 -9.53
N ASN A 464 2.28 -31.71 -10.12
CA ASN A 464 3.26 -32.73 -9.73
C ASN A 464 4.54 -32.03 -9.26
N VAL A 465 5.24 -32.66 -8.30
CA VAL A 465 6.60 -32.24 -7.93
C VAL A 465 7.56 -32.85 -8.93
N VAL A 466 8.17 -32.00 -9.76
CA VAL A 466 9.07 -32.40 -10.84
C VAL A 466 10.47 -32.64 -10.31
N ALA A 467 10.93 -31.77 -9.41
CA ALA A 467 12.18 -31.92 -8.70
C ALA A 467 12.06 -31.30 -7.30
N SER A 468 12.73 -31.89 -6.31
CA SER A 468 12.82 -31.34 -4.95
C SER A 468 14.17 -31.69 -4.35
N GLY A 469 14.93 -30.68 -3.94
CA GLY A 469 16.30 -30.86 -3.48
C GLY A 469 17.08 -29.55 -3.43
N PRO A 470 18.37 -29.59 -3.10
CA PRO A 470 19.27 -28.45 -3.29
C PRO A 470 19.36 -28.03 -4.78
N LEU A 471 19.94 -26.85 -5.03
CA LEU A 471 19.96 -26.21 -6.35
C LEU A 471 20.51 -27.12 -7.48
N ASP A 472 21.55 -27.89 -7.19
CA ASP A 472 22.19 -28.82 -8.14
C ASP A 472 21.26 -29.96 -8.56
N VAL A 473 20.44 -30.49 -7.65
CA VAL A 473 19.45 -31.52 -7.95
C VAL A 473 18.39 -31.00 -8.93
N VAL A 474 17.85 -29.81 -8.69
CA VAL A 474 16.82 -29.22 -9.57
C VAL A 474 17.44 -28.84 -10.92
N ARG A 475 18.63 -28.23 -10.91
CA ARG A 475 19.33 -27.80 -12.11
C ARG A 475 19.69 -28.95 -13.07
N ASN A 476 19.89 -30.16 -12.55
CA ASN A 476 20.18 -31.35 -13.36
C ASN A 476 18.92 -32.16 -13.76
N SER A 477 17.73 -31.68 -13.41
CA SER A 477 16.47 -32.35 -13.80
C SER A 477 16.09 -32.02 -15.24
N ASN A 478 15.95 -33.06 -16.08
CA ASN A 478 15.52 -32.91 -17.47
C ASN A 478 14.02 -32.62 -17.61
N GLU A 479 13.23 -32.93 -16.58
CA GLU A 479 11.78 -32.69 -16.57
C GLU A 479 11.44 -31.27 -16.10
N SER A 480 12.38 -30.60 -15.43
CA SER A 480 12.20 -29.25 -14.89
C SER A 480 12.37 -28.20 -15.99
N LEU A 481 11.28 -27.52 -16.32
CA LEU A 481 11.37 -26.34 -17.21
C LEU A 481 12.19 -25.22 -16.56
N THR A 482 12.12 -25.11 -15.22
CA THR A 482 12.91 -24.16 -14.43
C THR A 482 14.41 -24.39 -14.61
N ALA A 483 14.86 -25.65 -14.68
CA ALA A 483 16.26 -26.00 -14.87
C ALA A 483 16.87 -25.37 -16.13
N ARG A 484 16.11 -25.25 -17.23
CA ARG A 484 16.55 -24.58 -18.47
C ARG A 484 17.02 -23.15 -18.21
N PHE A 485 16.24 -22.39 -17.43
CA PHE A 485 16.53 -20.99 -17.12
C PHE A 485 17.58 -20.82 -16.03
N LEU A 486 17.80 -21.82 -15.18
CA LEU A 486 18.92 -21.82 -14.23
C LEU A 486 20.27 -22.04 -14.91
N HIS A 487 20.31 -22.63 -16.11
CA HIS A 487 21.52 -22.76 -16.93
C HIS A 487 21.77 -21.55 -17.84
N GLU A 488 20.72 -20.92 -18.34
CA GLU A 488 20.79 -19.77 -19.26
C GLU A 488 20.98 -18.44 -18.51
N THR A 489 22.23 -17.98 -18.37
CA THR A 489 22.55 -16.66 -17.75
C THR A 489 22.35 -15.48 -18.70
N THR A 490 22.37 -15.75 -20.00
CA THR A 490 22.16 -14.77 -21.07
C THR A 490 20.95 -15.24 -21.84
N GLY A 491 19.79 -14.64 -21.58
CA GLY A 491 18.54 -14.93 -22.30
C GLY A 491 18.68 -14.75 -23.83
N PRO A 492 17.57 -14.86 -24.59
CA PRO A 492 17.61 -14.82 -26.04
C PRO A 492 18.31 -13.55 -26.56
N PRO A 493 18.99 -13.62 -27.73
CA PRO A 493 19.67 -12.46 -28.31
C PRO A 493 18.72 -11.28 -28.47
N ALA A 494 19.26 -10.06 -28.33
CA ALA A 494 18.48 -8.84 -28.53
C ALA A 494 17.89 -8.80 -29.95
N PRO A 495 16.66 -8.30 -30.13
CA PRO A 495 16.08 -8.15 -31.46
C PRO A 495 16.90 -7.21 -32.33
N SER A 496 16.67 -7.25 -33.65
CA SER A 496 17.19 -6.21 -34.55
C SER A 496 16.69 -4.84 -34.09
N GLN A 497 17.61 -3.89 -33.91
CA GLN A 497 17.29 -2.56 -33.39
C GLN A 497 16.41 -1.80 -34.38
N ARG A 498 15.18 -1.49 -33.96
CA ARG A 498 14.38 -0.46 -34.62
C ARG A 498 14.97 0.91 -34.28
N VAL A 499 15.11 1.78 -35.28
CA VAL A 499 15.59 3.16 -35.08
C VAL A 499 14.40 4.07 -34.80
N PRO A 500 14.42 4.87 -33.71
CA PRO A 500 13.30 5.76 -33.40
C PRO A 500 13.18 6.86 -34.46
N GLU A 501 11.96 7.10 -34.92
CA GLU A 501 11.64 8.21 -35.81
C GLU A 501 11.29 9.46 -34.96
N PRO A 502 12.08 10.55 -35.00
CA PRO A 502 11.82 11.73 -34.17
C PRO A 502 10.46 12.38 -34.41
N SER A 503 9.92 12.26 -35.63
CA SER A 503 8.59 12.76 -36.01
C SER A 503 7.42 11.92 -35.47
N ARG A 504 7.71 10.78 -34.82
CA ARG A 504 6.71 9.88 -34.22
C ARG A 504 7.05 9.60 -32.76
N SER A 505 7.05 10.64 -31.94
CA SER A 505 7.27 10.55 -30.49
C SER A 505 6.20 11.29 -29.70
N LEU A 506 5.91 10.79 -28.50
CA LEU A 506 5.15 11.52 -27.48
C LEU A 506 6.15 12.36 -26.68
N GLN A 507 5.95 13.67 -26.68
CA GLN A 507 6.82 14.61 -25.98
C GLN A 507 6.12 15.02 -24.69
N VAL A 508 6.58 14.48 -23.57
CA VAL A 508 6.10 14.85 -22.24
C VAL A 508 7.00 15.95 -21.71
N SER A 509 6.43 17.08 -21.32
CA SER A 509 7.17 18.20 -20.73
C SER A 509 6.53 18.70 -19.45
N ARG A 510 7.32 19.40 -18.61
CA ARG A 510 6.86 20.03 -17.36
C ARG A 510 6.19 19.04 -16.39
N ALA A 511 6.58 17.77 -16.42
CA ALA A 511 5.99 16.76 -15.55
C ALA A 511 6.50 16.97 -14.11
N SER A 512 5.60 17.43 -13.24
CA SER A 512 5.95 17.87 -11.87
C SER A 512 5.12 17.18 -10.78
N LEU A 513 4.37 16.13 -11.15
CA LEU A 513 3.50 15.42 -10.22
C LEU A 513 4.34 14.59 -9.22
N ARG A 514 3.97 14.63 -7.94
CA ARG A 514 4.65 13.95 -6.82
C ARG A 514 6.15 14.30 -6.75
N ASN A 515 7.03 13.35 -7.04
CA ASN A 515 8.48 13.52 -6.96
C ASN A 515 9.15 13.82 -8.31
N LEU A 516 8.38 13.91 -9.41
CA LEU A 516 8.93 14.26 -10.73
C LEU A 516 9.48 15.69 -10.74
N LYS A 517 10.71 15.88 -11.23
CA LYS A 517 11.42 17.17 -11.18
C LYS A 517 11.32 17.95 -12.48
N ASN A 518 10.12 18.41 -12.84
CA ASN A 518 9.83 19.08 -14.12
C ASN A 518 10.34 18.28 -15.32
N LEU A 519 10.13 16.96 -15.26
CA LEU A 519 10.73 16.01 -16.19
C LEU A 519 10.30 16.29 -17.63
N GLN A 520 11.27 16.18 -18.55
CA GLN A 520 11.07 16.22 -20.00
C GLN A 520 11.55 14.90 -20.59
N VAL A 521 10.71 14.26 -21.38
CA VAL A 521 11.03 12.96 -21.99
C VAL A 521 10.30 12.77 -23.31
N ASP A 522 11.03 12.24 -24.29
CA ASP A 522 10.50 11.84 -25.58
C ASP A 522 10.33 10.32 -25.60
N ILE A 523 9.12 9.87 -25.96
CA ILE A 523 8.77 8.45 -25.99
C ILE A 523 8.46 8.05 -27.45
N PRO A 524 9.28 7.22 -28.11
CA PRO A 524 9.04 6.86 -29.50
C PRO A 524 7.80 5.96 -29.65
N LEU A 525 7.06 6.17 -30.74
CA LEU A 525 5.87 5.38 -31.11
C LEU A 525 6.23 4.25 -32.09
N GLY A 526 5.39 3.21 -32.14
CA GLY A 526 5.58 2.04 -33.01
C GLY A 526 6.66 1.07 -32.51
N MET A 527 6.94 1.12 -31.21
CA MET A 527 8.02 0.40 -30.54
C MET A 527 7.53 -0.22 -29.22
N LEU A 528 8.31 -1.18 -28.72
CA LEU A 528 8.25 -1.67 -27.35
C LEU A 528 9.19 -0.83 -26.47
N VAL A 529 8.63 0.08 -25.68
CA VAL A 529 9.38 0.99 -24.81
C VAL A 529 9.28 0.55 -23.35
N GLY A 530 10.41 0.31 -22.70
CA GLY A 530 10.50 0.00 -21.27
C GLY A 530 10.78 1.24 -20.42
N ILE A 531 10.04 1.40 -19.33
CA ILE A 531 10.28 2.42 -18.30
C ILE A 531 10.76 1.70 -17.05
N THR A 532 11.96 2.04 -16.60
CA THR A 532 12.65 1.32 -15.53
C THR A 532 13.30 2.28 -14.54
N GLY A 533 14.04 1.73 -13.58
CA GLY A 533 14.62 2.46 -12.45
C GLY A 533 14.07 2.02 -11.10
N VAL A 534 14.73 2.40 -9.99
CA VAL A 534 14.45 1.87 -8.63
C VAL A 534 13.01 2.10 -8.14
N SER A 535 12.56 1.37 -7.12
CA SER A 535 11.21 1.55 -6.55
C SER A 535 11.07 2.98 -5.99
N GLY A 536 9.93 3.63 -6.26
CA GLY A 536 9.69 5.02 -5.86
C GLY A 536 10.38 6.09 -6.71
N SER A 537 11.06 5.76 -7.81
CA SER A 537 11.73 6.73 -8.71
C SER A 537 10.77 7.62 -9.51
N GLY A 538 9.48 7.25 -9.60
CA GLY A 538 8.45 8.01 -10.34
C GLY A 538 7.89 7.33 -11.60
N LYS A 539 8.20 6.05 -11.86
CA LYS A 539 7.74 5.30 -13.05
C LYS A 539 6.22 5.34 -13.27
N SER A 540 5.45 4.91 -12.27
CA SER A 540 3.99 4.90 -12.33
C SER A 540 3.41 6.32 -12.37
N THR A 541 4.06 7.27 -11.69
CA THR A 541 3.65 8.68 -11.74
C THR A 541 3.82 9.27 -13.13
N LEU A 542 4.90 8.94 -13.84
CA LEU A 542 5.11 9.36 -15.22
C LEU A 542 4.10 8.71 -16.17
N LEU A 543 3.94 7.39 -16.12
CA LEU A 543 3.12 6.68 -17.11
C LEU A 543 1.61 6.80 -16.85
N LEU A 544 1.18 6.47 -15.63
CA LEU A 544 -0.23 6.29 -15.29
C LEU A 544 -0.88 7.57 -14.74
N GLU A 545 -0.11 8.40 -14.04
CA GLU A 545 -0.64 9.63 -13.42
C GLU A 545 -0.34 10.91 -14.23
N THR A 546 0.58 10.85 -15.20
CA THR A 546 0.95 12.00 -16.05
C THR A 546 0.58 11.75 -17.52
N LEU A 547 1.23 10.78 -18.18
CA LEU A 547 1.02 10.52 -19.61
C LEU A 547 -0.42 10.09 -19.91
N ALA A 548 -0.96 9.12 -19.16
CA ALA A 548 -2.31 8.61 -19.41
C ALA A 548 -3.39 9.71 -19.27
N PRO A 549 -3.44 10.54 -18.20
CA PRO A 549 -4.39 11.64 -18.12
C PRO A 549 -4.25 12.68 -19.24
N LEU A 550 -3.01 13.06 -19.59
CA LEU A 550 -2.76 14.01 -20.69
C LEU A 550 -3.26 13.46 -22.03
N LEU A 551 -2.96 12.19 -22.32
CA LEU A 551 -3.41 11.54 -23.55
C LEU A 551 -4.93 11.38 -23.58
N ARG A 552 -5.57 10.95 -22.48
CA ARG A 552 -7.04 10.86 -22.41
C ARG A 552 -7.70 12.21 -22.70
N GLU A 553 -7.13 13.29 -22.19
CA GLU A 553 -7.62 14.64 -22.48
C GLU A 553 -7.50 14.99 -23.97
N GLY A 554 -6.36 14.69 -24.60
CA GLY A 554 -6.17 14.86 -26.05
C GLY A 554 -7.18 14.06 -26.86
N LEU A 555 -7.33 12.77 -26.56
CA LEU A 555 -8.29 11.87 -27.21
C LEU A 555 -9.74 12.38 -27.05
N ARG A 556 -10.11 12.83 -25.85
CA ARG A 556 -11.44 13.40 -25.55
C ARG A 556 -11.71 14.66 -26.37
N ARG A 557 -10.74 15.57 -26.48
CA ARG A 557 -10.85 16.79 -27.30
C ARG A 557 -11.09 16.43 -28.77
N ARG A 558 -10.37 15.45 -29.31
CA ARG A 558 -10.56 14.97 -30.69
C ARG A 558 -11.96 14.37 -30.91
N GLU A 559 -12.46 13.58 -29.96
CA GLU A 559 -13.82 13.03 -30.04
C GLU A 559 -14.89 14.13 -30.01
N GLN A 560 -14.71 15.16 -29.18
CA GLN A 560 -15.61 16.31 -29.13
C GLN A 560 -15.61 17.08 -30.45
N GLN A 561 -14.44 17.33 -31.05
CA GLN A 561 -14.31 17.98 -32.36
C GLN A 561 -14.94 17.15 -33.49
N ARG A 562 -14.81 15.81 -33.46
CA ARG A 562 -15.47 14.92 -34.44
C ARG A 562 -16.98 14.92 -34.28
N ARG A 563 -17.50 15.02 -33.05
CA ARG A 563 -18.93 15.00 -32.74
C ARG A 563 -19.61 16.35 -32.96
N PHE A 564 -18.87 17.44 -32.76
CA PHE A 564 -19.30 18.82 -32.96
C PHE A 564 -18.20 19.59 -33.73
N PRO A 565 -18.13 19.42 -35.06
CA PRO A 565 -17.19 20.18 -35.86
C PRO A 565 -17.51 21.68 -35.73
N PRO A 566 -16.49 22.56 -35.62
CA PRO A 566 -16.72 24.00 -35.59
C PRO A 566 -17.54 24.41 -36.82
N ALA A 567 -18.51 25.31 -36.62
CA ALA A 567 -19.37 25.79 -37.69
C ALA A 567 -18.49 26.32 -38.83
N ALA A 568 -18.62 25.73 -40.02
CA ALA A 568 -17.91 26.20 -41.19
C ALA A 568 -18.23 27.69 -41.40
N SER A 569 -17.19 28.52 -41.43
CA SER A 569 -17.33 29.94 -41.80
C SER A 569 -18.12 30.04 -43.11
N PRO A 570 -19.10 30.95 -43.22
CA PRO A 570 -19.92 31.05 -44.43
C PRO A 570 -19.01 31.41 -45.61
N GLY A 571 -18.77 30.43 -46.49
CA GLY A 571 -17.98 30.61 -47.70
C GLY A 571 -18.61 31.64 -48.64
N PRO A 572 -17.80 32.29 -49.50
CA PRO A 572 -18.29 33.33 -50.39
C PRO A 572 -19.26 32.76 -51.44
N ARG A 573 -20.31 33.53 -51.73
CA ARG A 573 -21.37 33.16 -52.68
C ARG A 573 -20.81 32.87 -54.07
N LYS A 574 -21.37 31.82 -54.69
CA LYS A 574 -21.11 31.29 -56.05
C LYS A 574 -20.84 32.38 -57.10
N GLY A 575 -19.70 32.29 -57.78
CA GLY A 575 -19.44 33.00 -59.03
C GLY A 575 -18.12 32.60 -59.68
N ARG A 576 -18.22 31.99 -60.88
CA ARG A 576 -17.16 31.62 -61.85
C ARG A 576 -16.30 30.38 -61.61
N LYS A 577 -16.33 29.51 -62.64
CA LYS A 577 -15.48 28.34 -62.86
C LYS A 577 -14.02 28.77 -63.05
N GLN A 578 -13.12 28.25 -62.22
CA GLN A 578 -11.68 28.13 -62.49
C GLN A 578 -11.25 26.68 -62.18
N PRO A 579 -10.25 26.13 -62.87
CA PRO A 579 -9.85 24.73 -62.73
C PRO A 579 -9.15 24.48 -61.38
N PRO A 580 -9.11 23.24 -60.86
CA PRO A 580 -8.53 22.99 -59.55
C PRO A 580 -7.02 23.20 -59.60
N ARG A 581 -6.55 24.22 -58.89
CA ARG A 581 -5.15 24.33 -58.46
C ARG A 581 -5.01 23.59 -57.14
N HIS A 582 -3.91 22.85 -57.02
CA HIS A 582 -3.40 22.32 -55.78
C HIS A 582 -3.20 23.47 -54.79
N ASP A 583 -3.98 23.50 -53.71
CA ASP A 583 -3.64 24.24 -52.50
C ASP A 583 -3.98 23.35 -51.30
N LEU A 584 -2.92 22.66 -50.87
CA LEU A 584 -2.69 22.31 -49.46
C LEU A 584 -2.73 23.64 -48.71
N ASP A 585 -3.72 23.85 -47.84
CA ASP A 585 -3.64 24.70 -46.64
C ASP A 585 -5.05 24.83 -46.06
N ALA A 586 -5.53 23.73 -45.48
CA ALA A 586 -6.58 23.80 -44.48
C ALA A 586 -5.91 24.24 -43.17
N ALA A 587 -6.26 25.45 -42.73
CA ALA A 587 -5.77 26.10 -41.51
C ALA A 587 -5.58 25.11 -40.33
N ALA A 588 -4.34 25.03 -39.84
CA ALA A 588 -3.96 24.30 -38.64
C ALA A 588 -4.66 24.91 -37.40
N PRO A 589 -5.35 24.12 -36.56
CA PRO A 589 -5.94 24.66 -35.34
C PRO A 589 -4.89 24.78 -34.23
N GLU A 590 -4.70 26.01 -33.74
CA GLU A 590 -4.11 26.38 -32.45
C GLU A 590 -4.82 25.57 -31.32
N SER A 591 -4.20 24.78 -30.42
CA SER A 591 -2.82 24.48 -30.04
C SER A 591 -2.64 22.95 -29.94
N GLU A 592 -1.58 22.40 -30.55
CA GLU A 592 -1.29 20.94 -30.61
C GLU A 592 -0.97 20.27 -29.26
N GLU A 593 -0.54 21.07 -28.29
CA GLU A 593 -0.10 20.62 -26.96
C GLU A 593 -1.28 20.51 -25.98
N VAL A 594 -1.38 19.39 -25.27
CA VAL A 594 -2.34 19.20 -24.18
C VAL A 594 -1.65 19.54 -22.86
N VAL A 595 -2.24 20.44 -22.08
CA VAL A 595 -1.69 20.88 -20.79
C VAL A 595 -2.71 20.62 -19.68
N ILE A 596 -2.26 20.01 -18.58
CA ILE A 596 -3.02 19.88 -17.33
C ILE A 596 -2.20 20.50 -16.21
N ALA A 597 -2.74 21.55 -15.57
CA ALA A 597 -2.06 22.29 -14.52
C ALA A 597 -1.66 21.37 -13.35
N GLY A 598 -0.39 21.46 -12.92
CA GLY A 598 0.17 20.63 -11.85
C GLY A 598 0.49 19.18 -12.24
N VAL A 599 0.20 18.78 -13.49
CA VAL A 599 0.49 17.43 -14.01
C VAL A 599 1.60 17.49 -15.06
N GLY A 600 1.42 18.27 -16.12
CA GLY A 600 2.41 18.42 -17.19
C GLY A 600 1.79 18.84 -18.52
N ALA A 601 2.57 18.71 -19.59
CA ALA A 601 2.16 18.97 -20.96
C ALA A 601 2.57 17.81 -21.90
N LEU A 602 1.80 17.61 -22.97
CA LEU A 602 1.97 16.52 -23.93
C LEU A 602 1.80 17.03 -25.37
N ALA A 603 2.82 16.82 -26.19
CA ALA A 603 2.78 17.00 -27.65
C ALA A 603 3.05 15.67 -28.38
N GLY A 604 2.79 15.64 -29.70
CA GLY A 604 3.02 14.46 -30.56
C GLY A 604 2.03 13.29 -30.38
N TRP A 605 0.94 13.50 -29.64
CA TRP A 605 -0.08 12.47 -29.34
C TRP A 605 -1.04 12.16 -30.49
N GLN A 606 -1.07 13.00 -31.54
CA GLN A 606 -2.02 12.94 -32.65
C GLN A 606 -2.08 11.57 -33.37
N PRO A 607 -0.97 10.84 -33.59
CA PRO A 607 -1.01 9.52 -34.20
C PRO A 607 -1.73 8.46 -33.37
N VAL A 608 -1.94 8.69 -32.06
CA VAL A 608 -2.61 7.74 -31.17
C VAL A 608 -4.12 7.85 -31.31
N GLU A 609 -4.75 6.77 -31.75
CA GLU A 609 -6.20 6.71 -31.88
C GLU A 609 -6.90 6.26 -30.59
N ARG A 610 -6.23 5.42 -29.82
CA ARG A 610 -6.79 4.79 -28.63
C ARG A 610 -5.72 4.56 -27.58
N LEU A 611 -6.14 4.67 -26.31
CA LEU A 611 -5.35 4.29 -25.15
C LEU A 611 -5.93 3.02 -24.53
N VAL A 612 -5.07 2.05 -24.26
CA VAL A 612 -5.39 0.83 -23.50
C VAL A 612 -4.44 0.73 -22.33
N GLU A 613 -4.97 0.86 -21.12
CA GLU A 613 -4.20 0.70 -19.89
C GLU A 613 -4.42 -0.69 -19.33
N VAL A 614 -3.35 -1.38 -18.97
CA VAL A 614 -3.37 -2.73 -18.41
C VAL A 614 -2.65 -2.69 -17.05
N ASP A 615 -3.43 -2.36 -16.02
CA ASP A 615 -3.03 -2.21 -14.63
C ASP A 615 -3.37 -3.46 -13.79
N GLN A 616 -2.89 -3.50 -12.56
CA GLN A 616 -3.16 -4.58 -11.59
C GLN A 616 -4.45 -4.33 -10.77
N VAL A 617 -5.23 -3.30 -11.11
CA VAL A 617 -6.47 -2.95 -10.41
C VAL A 617 -7.49 -4.10 -10.59
N PRO A 618 -8.23 -4.51 -9.54
CA PRO A 618 -9.21 -5.58 -9.66
C PRO A 618 -10.20 -5.33 -10.80
N LEU A 619 -10.25 -6.25 -11.77
CA LEU A 619 -11.07 -6.14 -12.99
C LEU A 619 -12.57 -5.93 -12.71
N SER A 620 -13.05 -6.46 -11.58
CA SER A 620 -14.43 -6.27 -11.15
C SER A 620 -14.58 -6.49 -9.66
N ARG A 621 -15.38 -5.62 -9.03
CA ARG A 621 -15.88 -5.83 -7.65
C ARG A 621 -17.06 -6.81 -7.59
N SER A 622 -17.60 -7.24 -8.73
CA SER A 622 -18.72 -8.17 -8.77
C SER A 622 -18.23 -9.63 -8.65
N PRO A 623 -18.71 -10.41 -7.65
CA PRO A 623 -18.37 -11.84 -7.53
C PRO A 623 -18.97 -12.71 -8.65
N ARG A 624 -19.75 -12.10 -9.55
CA ARG A 624 -20.35 -12.76 -10.73
C ARG A 624 -19.50 -12.59 -11.99
N ALA A 625 -18.56 -11.65 -11.98
CA ALA A 625 -17.69 -11.44 -13.11
C ALA A 625 -16.69 -12.59 -13.20
N ASN A 626 -16.45 -13.06 -14.42
CA ASN A 626 -15.53 -14.14 -14.73
C ASN A 626 -14.86 -13.90 -16.11
N PRO A 627 -13.76 -14.59 -16.42
CA PRO A 627 -13.04 -14.42 -17.69
C PRO A 627 -13.94 -14.54 -18.93
N ALA A 628 -14.86 -15.50 -18.95
CA ALA A 628 -15.76 -15.70 -20.10
C ALA A 628 -16.72 -14.53 -20.33
N THR A 629 -17.21 -13.90 -19.25
CA THR A 629 -18.08 -12.72 -19.37
C THR A 629 -17.32 -11.48 -19.84
N LEU A 630 -16.07 -11.30 -19.39
CA LEU A 630 -15.27 -10.13 -19.72
C LEU A 630 -14.74 -10.17 -21.16
N SER A 631 -14.32 -11.34 -21.63
CA SER A 631 -13.82 -11.55 -22.99
C SER A 631 -14.90 -11.48 -24.07
N GLY A 632 -16.18 -11.51 -23.68
CA GLY A 632 -17.30 -11.61 -24.60
C GLY A 632 -17.57 -13.05 -25.09
N LEU A 633 -16.73 -14.03 -24.73
CA LEU A 633 -16.92 -15.44 -25.07
C LEU A 633 -18.29 -15.94 -24.58
N TRP A 634 -18.67 -15.60 -23.33
CA TRP A 634 -19.97 -15.96 -22.78
C TRP A 634 -21.13 -15.31 -23.53
N THR A 635 -20.95 -14.11 -24.09
CA THR A 635 -22.00 -13.46 -24.89
C THR A 635 -22.31 -14.24 -26.16
N GLU A 636 -21.29 -14.76 -26.83
CA GLU A 636 -21.50 -15.62 -28.01
C GLU A 636 -22.09 -16.98 -27.62
N LEU A 637 -21.60 -17.61 -26.55
CA LEU A 637 -22.18 -18.87 -26.05
C LEU A 637 -23.67 -18.71 -25.68
N ARG A 638 -24.07 -17.63 -25.00
CA ARG A 638 -25.48 -17.38 -24.66
C ARG A 638 -26.38 -17.27 -25.90
N ARG A 639 -25.88 -16.67 -26.99
CA ARG A 639 -26.62 -16.60 -28.27
C ARG A 639 -26.79 -17.98 -28.88
N LEU A 640 -25.77 -18.84 -28.80
CA LEU A 640 -25.82 -20.21 -29.30
C LEU A 640 -26.75 -21.09 -28.46
N PHE A 641 -26.67 -21.00 -27.13
CA PHE A 641 -27.58 -21.69 -26.21
C PHE A 641 -29.04 -21.36 -26.49
N ALA A 642 -29.38 -20.08 -26.68
CA ALA A 642 -30.74 -19.65 -27.01
C ALA A 642 -31.25 -20.19 -28.35
N ARG A 643 -30.36 -20.65 -29.24
CA ARG A 643 -30.72 -21.22 -30.55
C ARG A 643 -30.95 -22.73 -30.53
N THR A 644 -30.62 -23.44 -29.44
CA THR A 644 -30.83 -24.90 -29.36
C THR A 644 -32.32 -25.27 -29.32
N ARG A 645 -32.64 -26.52 -29.68
CA ARG A 645 -34.02 -27.00 -29.82
C ARG A 645 -34.77 -26.96 -28.48
N GLU A 646 -34.09 -27.36 -27.41
CA GLU A 646 -34.59 -27.37 -26.03
C GLU A 646 -34.94 -25.94 -25.57
N SER A 647 -34.03 -25.00 -25.84
CA SER A 647 -34.20 -23.59 -25.47
C SER A 647 -35.37 -22.94 -26.19
N ARG A 648 -35.55 -23.20 -27.49
CA ARG A 648 -36.71 -22.71 -28.26
C ARG A 648 -38.02 -23.28 -27.74
N ARG A 649 -38.06 -24.57 -27.39
CA ARG A 649 -39.26 -25.22 -26.81
C ARG A 649 -39.66 -24.60 -25.48
N LEU A 650 -38.68 -24.20 -24.65
CA LEU A 650 -38.91 -23.61 -23.34
C LEU A 650 -39.06 -22.08 -23.37
N GLY A 651 -38.96 -21.44 -24.54
CA GLY A 651 -39.04 -19.98 -24.68
C GLY A 651 -37.84 -19.23 -24.08
N PHE A 652 -36.67 -19.88 -23.97
CA PHE A 652 -35.50 -19.29 -23.34
C PHE A 652 -34.68 -18.43 -24.33
N GLY A 653 -34.64 -17.11 -24.07
CA GLY A 653 -33.77 -16.19 -24.79
C GLY A 653 -32.35 -16.07 -24.19
N PRO A 654 -31.43 -15.31 -24.82
CA PRO A 654 -30.05 -15.14 -24.35
C PRO A 654 -29.90 -14.56 -22.93
N ALA A 655 -30.91 -13.82 -22.45
CA ALA A 655 -30.94 -13.27 -21.09
C ALA A 655 -31.05 -14.37 -20.04
N ARG A 656 -31.72 -15.49 -20.36
CA ARG A 656 -31.87 -16.65 -19.47
C ARG A 656 -30.54 -17.30 -19.12
N TYR A 657 -29.54 -17.19 -19.98
CA TYR A 657 -28.21 -17.78 -19.76
C TYR A 657 -27.21 -16.79 -19.13
N SER A 658 -27.68 -15.65 -18.62
CA SER A 658 -26.82 -14.62 -18.03
C SER A 658 -26.83 -14.69 -16.50
N LEU A 659 -25.64 -14.77 -15.89
CA LEU A 659 -25.46 -14.62 -14.42
C LEU A 659 -25.77 -13.20 -13.92
N GLN A 660 -25.82 -12.23 -14.83
CA GLN A 660 -26.17 -10.84 -14.51
C GLN A 660 -27.70 -10.62 -14.54
N SER A 661 -28.46 -11.47 -15.23
CA SER A 661 -29.93 -11.39 -15.31
C SER A 661 -30.59 -12.12 -14.12
N PRO A 662 -31.66 -11.56 -13.51
CA PRO A 662 -32.47 -12.26 -12.51
C PRO A 662 -33.06 -13.58 -13.04
N GLU A 663 -33.44 -13.62 -14.31
CA GLU A 663 -34.08 -14.78 -14.94
C GLU A 663 -33.14 -15.98 -15.08
N GLY A 664 -31.83 -15.71 -15.21
CA GLY A 664 -30.84 -16.75 -15.48
C GLY A 664 -30.08 -17.25 -14.27
N ARG A 665 -29.88 -16.40 -13.27
CA ARG A 665 -29.10 -16.73 -12.07
C ARG A 665 -29.95 -17.49 -11.05
N CYS A 666 -29.28 -18.26 -10.19
CA CYS A 666 -29.93 -18.89 -9.04
C CYS A 666 -30.59 -17.81 -8.15
N PRO A 667 -31.86 -17.96 -7.73
CA PRO A 667 -32.56 -16.96 -6.92
C PRO A 667 -31.94 -16.80 -5.53
N THR A 668 -31.42 -17.90 -4.96
CA THR A 668 -30.87 -17.95 -3.60
C THR A 668 -29.52 -17.26 -3.48
N CYS A 669 -28.51 -17.73 -4.21
CA CYS A 669 -27.16 -17.14 -4.17
C CYS A 669 -26.99 -15.95 -5.13
N ARG A 670 -28.02 -15.60 -5.89
CA ARG A 670 -28.02 -14.53 -6.89
C ARG A 670 -26.86 -14.64 -7.90
N GLY A 671 -26.47 -15.87 -8.26
CA GLY A 671 -25.40 -16.13 -9.25
C GLY A 671 -23.98 -16.20 -8.71
N THR A 672 -23.78 -16.09 -7.40
CA THR A 672 -22.45 -16.26 -6.78
C THR A 672 -22.04 -17.73 -6.66
N GLY A 673 -23.00 -18.65 -6.57
CA GLY A 673 -22.75 -20.09 -6.41
C GLY A 673 -22.45 -20.51 -4.97
N VAL A 674 -22.14 -19.55 -4.09
CA VAL A 674 -21.69 -19.78 -2.72
C VAL A 674 -22.51 -18.99 -1.71
N ARG A 675 -22.51 -19.45 -0.47
CA ARG A 675 -22.96 -18.71 0.71
C ARG A 675 -21.73 -18.28 1.50
N ARG A 676 -21.64 -16.99 1.81
CA ARG A 676 -20.57 -16.44 2.65
C ARG A 676 -20.94 -16.56 4.12
N LEU A 677 -19.99 -16.99 4.92
CA LEU A 677 -20.09 -17.10 6.37
C LEU A 677 -19.05 -16.15 6.97
N ALA A 678 -19.53 -15.09 7.61
CA ALA A 678 -18.66 -14.21 8.38
C ALA A 678 -18.26 -14.94 9.67
N ILE A 679 -16.95 -15.14 9.85
CA ILE A 679 -16.40 -15.77 11.04
C ILE A 679 -15.49 -14.74 11.71
N GLU A 680 -15.78 -14.44 12.97
CA GLU A 680 -14.99 -13.51 13.77
C GLU A 680 -13.54 -14.00 13.89
N LEU A 681 -12.56 -13.09 13.74
CA LEU A 681 -11.11 -13.36 13.72
C LEU A 681 -10.60 -14.15 12.51
N LEU A 682 -11.44 -14.43 11.50
CA LEU A 682 -11.05 -15.17 10.30
C LEU A 682 -11.51 -14.52 8.99
N PRO A 683 -10.82 -14.82 7.87
CA PRO A 683 -11.35 -14.51 6.55
C PRO A 683 -12.72 -15.19 6.34
N GLU A 684 -13.61 -14.53 5.58
CA GLU A 684 -14.94 -15.08 5.27
C GLU A 684 -14.83 -16.48 4.63
N ALA A 685 -15.51 -17.47 5.22
CA ALA A 685 -15.60 -18.81 4.65
C ALA A 685 -16.72 -18.87 3.61
N GLN A 686 -16.59 -19.76 2.62
CA GLN A 686 -17.58 -19.96 1.57
C GLN A 686 -18.03 -21.41 1.52
N THR A 687 -19.34 -21.64 1.48
CA THR A 687 -19.93 -22.97 1.27
C THR A 687 -20.78 -22.99 -0.01
N PRO A 688 -20.92 -24.13 -0.70
CA PRO A 688 -21.78 -24.22 -1.87
C PRO A 688 -23.22 -23.80 -1.58
N CYS A 689 -23.86 -23.10 -2.51
CA CYS A 689 -25.26 -22.71 -2.38
C CYS A 689 -26.17 -23.94 -2.30
N PRO A 690 -27.10 -24.04 -1.33
CA PRO A 690 -27.95 -25.23 -1.17
C PRO A 690 -28.94 -25.44 -2.32
N THR A 691 -29.29 -24.37 -3.06
CA THR A 691 -30.29 -24.46 -4.13
C THR A 691 -29.69 -24.85 -5.48
N CYS A 692 -28.55 -24.28 -5.84
CA CYS A 692 -27.91 -24.54 -7.13
C CYS A 692 -26.69 -25.46 -7.02
N LEU A 693 -26.29 -25.85 -5.81
CA LEU A 693 -25.14 -26.71 -5.52
C LEU A 693 -23.86 -26.21 -6.19
N GLY A 694 -23.65 -24.88 -6.23
CA GLY A 694 -22.48 -24.28 -6.86
C GLY A 694 -22.64 -23.94 -8.34
N THR A 695 -23.68 -24.40 -9.04
CA THR A 695 -23.84 -24.18 -10.50
C THR A 695 -24.14 -22.73 -10.91
N ARG A 696 -24.50 -21.85 -9.96
CA ARG A 696 -24.77 -20.40 -10.13
C ARG A 696 -26.01 -20.05 -10.96
N PHE A 697 -26.50 -20.95 -11.79
CA PHE A 697 -27.67 -20.74 -12.65
C PHE A 697 -28.99 -21.13 -11.98
N HIS A 698 -30.08 -20.69 -12.58
CA HIS A 698 -31.41 -21.17 -12.24
C HIS A 698 -31.52 -22.69 -12.50
N PRO A 699 -32.09 -23.50 -11.58
CA PRO A 699 -32.13 -24.96 -11.72
C PRO A 699 -32.75 -25.49 -13.02
N SER A 700 -33.65 -24.73 -13.64
CA SER A 700 -34.26 -25.04 -14.95
C SER A 700 -33.27 -25.13 -16.12
N LEU A 701 -32.04 -24.65 -15.95
CA LEU A 701 -31.00 -24.68 -16.99
C LEU A 701 -30.17 -25.96 -16.97
N SER A 702 -30.37 -26.85 -16.00
CA SER A 702 -29.62 -28.11 -15.87
C SER A 702 -29.88 -29.10 -17.03
N THR A 703 -30.99 -28.94 -17.75
CA THR A 703 -31.42 -29.85 -18.83
C THR A 703 -31.00 -29.38 -20.22
N VAL A 704 -30.66 -28.10 -20.39
CA VAL A 704 -30.28 -27.54 -21.70
C VAL A 704 -28.80 -27.81 -21.95
N ARG A 705 -28.47 -28.38 -23.11
CA ARG A 705 -27.09 -28.68 -23.52
C ARG A 705 -26.73 -27.99 -24.83
N PHE A 706 -25.48 -27.58 -24.95
CA PHE A 706 -24.85 -27.16 -26.20
C PHE A 706 -23.50 -27.84 -26.30
N LEU A 707 -23.26 -28.61 -27.37
CA LEU A 707 -22.11 -29.51 -27.52
C LEU A 707 -21.93 -30.37 -26.24
N ASP A 708 -23.02 -31.03 -25.83
CA ASP A 708 -23.14 -31.93 -24.66
C ASP A 708 -22.93 -31.31 -23.25
N HIS A 709 -22.59 -30.03 -23.16
CA HIS A 709 -22.36 -29.34 -21.89
C HIS A 709 -23.52 -28.42 -21.51
N THR A 710 -23.86 -28.39 -20.22
CA THR A 710 -24.81 -27.42 -19.66
C THR A 710 -24.15 -26.04 -19.54
N PRO A 711 -24.91 -24.95 -19.29
CA PRO A 711 -24.30 -23.64 -19.05
C PRO A 711 -23.29 -23.63 -17.89
N ALA A 712 -23.58 -24.37 -16.82
CA ALA A 712 -22.65 -24.56 -15.70
C ALA A 712 -21.42 -25.35 -16.16
N GLY A 713 -21.63 -26.47 -16.88
CA GLY A 713 -20.54 -27.29 -17.38
C GLY A 713 -19.60 -26.56 -18.34
N TRP A 714 -20.10 -25.62 -19.15
CA TRP A 714 -19.24 -24.73 -19.94
C TRP A 714 -18.41 -23.78 -19.09
N LEU A 715 -18.97 -23.24 -18.00
CA LEU A 715 -18.21 -22.37 -17.10
C LEU A 715 -17.17 -23.14 -16.27
N ASP A 716 -17.31 -24.45 -16.13
CA ASP A 716 -16.32 -25.32 -15.47
C ASP A 716 -15.15 -25.71 -16.39
N LEU A 717 -15.25 -25.47 -17.70
CA LEU A 717 -14.15 -25.70 -18.64
C LEU A 717 -13.05 -24.62 -18.51
N ARG A 718 -11.84 -25.00 -18.88
CA ARG A 718 -10.70 -24.09 -19.08
C ARG A 718 -10.63 -23.59 -20.52
N PHE A 719 -9.86 -22.53 -20.77
CA PHE A 719 -9.70 -21.97 -22.13
C PHE A 719 -9.03 -22.95 -23.11
N ASP A 720 -8.03 -23.72 -22.65
CA ASP A 720 -7.38 -24.79 -23.42
C ASP A 720 -8.38 -25.89 -23.85
N GLU A 721 -9.35 -26.22 -23.00
CA GLU A 721 -10.40 -27.22 -23.26
C GLU A 721 -11.49 -26.73 -24.22
N VAL A 722 -11.66 -25.41 -24.35
CA VAL A 722 -12.62 -24.82 -25.29
C VAL A 722 -12.16 -25.00 -26.72
N LEU A 723 -10.87 -24.78 -27.00
CA LEU A 723 -10.32 -24.80 -28.37
C LEU A 723 -10.73 -26.02 -29.20
N PRO A 724 -10.53 -27.28 -28.75
CA PRO A 724 -10.93 -28.45 -29.54
C PRO A 724 -12.45 -28.56 -29.73
N ARG A 725 -13.25 -27.98 -28.83
CA ARG A 725 -14.73 -28.03 -28.87
C ARG A 725 -15.32 -27.00 -29.83
N VAL A 726 -14.63 -25.89 -30.07
CA VAL A 726 -15.11 -24.77 -30.90
C VAL A 726 -14.34 -24.61 -32.20
N ALA A 727 -13.64 -25.66 -32.66
CA ALA A 727 -12.81 -25.64 -33.87
C ALA A 727 -13.54 -25.12 -35.13
N ASN A 728 -14.85 -25.34 -35.23
CA ASN A 728 -15.68 -24.88 -36.35
C ASN A 728 -16.40 -23.53 -36.09
N LEU A 729 -16.10 -22.85 -34.98
CA LEU A 729 -16.72 -21.60 -34.55
C LEU A 729 -15.67 -20.51 -34.43
N SER A 730 -15.26 -19.96 -35.57
CA SER A 730 -14.12 -19.03 -35.73
C SER A 730 -14.04 -17.92 -34.68
N ARG A 731 -15.17 -17.29 -34.34
CA ARG A 731 -15.21 -16.23 -33.33
C ARG A 731 -14.92 -16.74 -31.91
N LEU A 732 -15.47 -17.88 -31.52
CA LEU A 732 -15.20 -18.47 -30.20
C LEU A 732 -13.76 -18.98 -30.11
N GLN A 733 -13.28 -19.59 -31.18
CA GLN A 733 -11.91 -20.07 -31.30
C GLN A 733 -10.90 -18.92 -31.17
N ALA A 734 -11.11 -17.80 -31.88
CA ALA A 734 -10.25 -16.62 -31.80
C ALA A 734 -10.17 -16.08 -30.37
N ILE A 735 -11.31 -15.93 -29.67
CA ILE A 735 -11.32 -15.44 -28.28
C ILE A 735 -10.63 -16.45 -27.34
N ALA A 736 -10.85 -17.75 -27.50
CA ALA A 736 -10.20 -18.74 -26.65
C ALA A 736 -8.68 -18.79 -26.89
N GLN A 737 -8.25 -18.67 -28.15
CA GLN A 737 -6.84 -18.68 -28.53
C GLN A 737 -6.07 -17.50 -27.92
N THR A 738 -6.66 -16.30 -27.85
CA THR A 738 -5.97 -15.16 -27.22
C THR A 738 -5.66 -15.41 -25.75
N PHE A 739 -6.50 -16.16 -25.02
CA PHE A 739 -6.22 -16.52 -23.63
C PHE A 739 -5.09 -17.56 -23.52
N VAL A 740 -5.04 -18.53 -24.44
CA VAL A 740 -3.95 -19.51 -24.50
C VAL A 740 -2.62 -18.82 -24.85
N ASP A 741 -2.63 -17.91 -25.81
CA ASP A 741 -1.45 -17.17 -26.28
C ASP A 741 -0.81 -16.32 -25.17
N VAL A 742 -1.63 -15.71 -24.29
CA VAL A 742 -1.11 -14.97 -23.11
C VAL A 742 -0.75 -15.88 -21.92
N GLY A 743 -0.82 -17.20 -22.09
CA GLY A 743 -0.48 -18.18 -21.05
C GLY A 743 -1.60 -18.44 -20.03
N LEU A 744 -2.84 -18.04 -20.30
CA LEU A 744 -4.02 -18.25 -19.44
C LEU A 744 -4.90 -19.42 -19.89
N GLY A 745 -4.35 -20.36 -20.66
CA GLY A 745 -5.07 -21.55 -21.12
C GLY A 745 -5.64 -22.39 -19.98
N TYR A 746 -4.96 -22.41 -18.83
CA TYR A 746 -5.37 -23.14 -17.62
C TYR A 746 -6.51 -22.46 -16.84
N LEU A 747 -6.90 -21.24 -17.20
CA LEU A 747 -7.86 -20.47 -16.41
C LEU A 747 -9.28 -20.99 -16.66
N GLY A 748 -10.06 -21.20 -15.59
CA GLY A 748 -11.46 -21.59 -15.70
C GLY A 748 -12.33 -20.44 -16.23
N LEU A 749 -13.21 -20.72 -17.19
CA LEU A 749 -14.10 -19.74 -17.81
C LEU A 749 -15.00 -19.03 -16.80
N GLY A 750 -15.50 -19.80 -15.83
CA GLY A 750 -16.36 -19.37 -14.74
C GLY A 750 -15.62 -18.87 -13.50
N GLN A 751 -14.29 -18.95 -13.45
CA GLN A 751 -13.50 -18.55 -12.28
C GLN A 751 -13.81 -17.11 -11.90
N SER A 752 -13.95 -16.83 -10.60
CA SER A 752 -14.24 -15.48 -10.14
C SER A 752 -13.07 -14.56 -10.47
N LEU A 753 -13.33 -13.36 -11.01
CA LEU A 753 -12.26 -12.38 -11.21
C LEU A 753 -11.62 -11.91 -9.90
N GLN A 754 -12.27 -12.15 -8.75
CA GLN A 754 -11.74 -11.82 -7.43
C GLN A 754 -10.71 -12.82 -6.90
N THR A 755 -10.63 -14.01 -7.50
CA THR A 755 -9.68 -15.06 -7.08
C THR A 755 -8.45 -15.10 -7.98
N LEU A 756 -8.33 -14.18 -8.94
CA LEU A 756 -7.18 -14.07 -9.82
C LEU A 756 -6.02 -13.36 -9.12
N SER A 757 -4.79 -13.75 -9.45
CA SER A 757 -3.62 -12.95 -9.10
C SER A 757 -3.60 -11.62 -9.89
N GLY A 758 -2.78 -10.66 -9.44
CA GLY A 758 -2.60 -9.39 -10.17
C GLY A 758 -2.14 -9.62 -11.61
N GLY A 759 -1.14 -10.46 -11.82
CA GLY A 759 -0.64 -10.83 -13.15
C GLY A 759 -1.64 -11.63 -13.99
N GLU A 760 -2.47 -12.49 -13.40
CA GLU A 760 -3.58 -13.14 -14.11
C GLU A 760 -4.63 -12.12 -14.56
N ALA A 761 -5.04 -11.21 -13.68
CA ALA A 761 -6.01 -10.16 -13.99
C ALA A 761 -5.52 -9.26 -15.14
N GLN A 762 -4.25 -8.87 -15.11
CA GLN A 762 -3.63 -8.07 -16.17
C GLN A 762 -3.62 -8.81 -17.51
N ARG A 763 -3.21 -10.08 -17.53
CA ARG A 763 -3.23 -10.92 -18.75
C ARG A 763 -4.63 -11.19 -19.26
N VAL A 764 -5.64 -11.32 -18.38
CA VAL A 764 -7.05 -11.42 -18.79
C VAL A 764 -7.48 -10.14 -19.52
N LYS A 765 -7.12 -8.97 -19.00
CA LYS A 765 -7.41 -7.68 -19.63
C LYS A 765 -6.74 -7.56 -21.00
N LEU A 766 -5.45 -7.91 -21.07
CA LEU A 766 -4.70 -7.95 -22.33
C LEU A 766 -5.35 -8.88 -23.36
N ALA A 767 -5.69 -10.12 -22.97
CA ALA A 767 -6.37 -11.08 -23.83
C ALA A 767 -7.73 -10.56 -24.33
N CYS A 768 -8.50 -9.88 -23.48
CA CYS A 768 -9.77 -9.27 -23.88
C CYS A 768 -9.60 -8.17 -24.93
N GLU A 769 -8.55 -7.34 -24.81
CA GLU A 769 -8.28 -6.29 -25.79
C GLU A 769 -7.75 -6.86 -27.11
N LEU A 770 -6.92 -7.91 -27.06
CA LEU A 770 -6.48 -8.65 -28.24
C LEU A 770 -7.65 -9.30 -28.98
N ALA A 771 -8.58 -9.91 -28.23
CA ALA A 771 -9.75 -10.60 -28.79
C ALA A 771 -10.73 -9.65 -29.51
N ARG A 772 -10.70 -8.34 -29.20
CA ARG A 772 -11.56 -7.35 -29.87
C ARG A 772 -11.07 -7.00 -31.26
N GLY A 773 -9.75 -7.04 -31.49
CA GLY A 773 -9.11 -6.61 -32.74
C GLY A 773 -9.26 -5.11 -32.98
N HIS A 774 -8.16 -4.41 -33.26
CA HIS A 774 -8.18 -2.98 -33.54
C HIS A 774 -7.37 -2.69 -34.80
N SER A 775 -7.95 -1.95 -35.75
CA SER A 775 -7.28 -1.56 -36.99
C SER A 775 -6.50 -0.24 -36.88
N SER A 776 -6.75 0.54 -35.81
CA SER A 776 -6.13 1.84 -35.60
C SER A 776 -4.97 1.81 -34.60
N HIS A 777 -4.07 2.80 -34.72
CA HIS A 777 -2.90 2.90 -33.86
C HIS A 777 -3.32 3.07 -32.38
N THR A 778 -3.05 2.03 -31.59
CA THR A 778 -3.39 1.97 -30.17
C THR A 778 -2.11 2.04 -29.35
N LEU A 779 -2.12 2.85 -28.29
CA LEU A 779 -1.08 2.89 -27.28
C LEU A 779 -1.47 1.97 -26.11
N TYR A 780 -0.66 0.93 -25.88
CA TYR A 780 -0.82 0.02 -24.74
C TYR A 780 0.12 0.45 -23.62
N LEU A 781 -0.42 0.68 -22.43
CA LEU A 781 0.35 0.95 -21.20
C LEU A 781 0.22 -0.26 -20.28
N LEU A 782 1.32 -0.91 -19.93
CA LEU A 782 1.33 -2.05 -19.02
C LEU A 782 2.18 -1.73 -17.80
N ASP A 783 1.62 -1.96 -16.62
CA ASP A 783 2.31 -1.76 -15.34
C ASP A 783 2.81 -3.11 -14.82
N GLU A 784 4.13 -3.31 -14.83
CA GLU A 784 4.84 -4.53 -14.41
C GLU A 784 4.19 -5.82 -14.95
N PRO A 785 4.11 -6.02 -16.27
CA PRO A 785 3.40 -7.16 -16.84
C PRO A 785 4.09 -8.52 -16.61
N THR A 786 5.34 -8.53 -16.16
CA THR A 786 6.07 -9.76 -15.80
C THR A 786 5.89 -10.17 -14.36
N THR A 787 5.19 -9.36 -13.57
CA THR A 787 4.86 -9.63 -12.18
C THR A 787 4.29 -11.04 -11.99
N GLY A 788 5.00 -11.86 -11.21
CA GLY A 788 4.58 -13.23 -10.87
C GLY A 788 4.58 -14.22 -12.02
N LEU A 789 5.34 -13.93 -13.07
CA LEU A 789 5.53 -14.83 -14.19
C LEU A 789 6.82 -15.61 -14.04
N HIS A 790 6.74 -16.91 -14.32
CA HIS A 790 7.90 -17.72 -14.55
C HIS A 790 8.62 -17.24 -15.83
N PRO A 791 9.95 -17.36 -15.97
CA PRO A 791 10.68 -16.94 -17.17
C PRO A 791 10.10 -17.48 -18.50
N ALA A 792 9.62 -18.72 -18.51
CA ALA A 792 8.91 -19.31 -19.66
C ALA A 792 7.60 -18.56 -20.03
N ASP A 793 6.89 -18.03 -19.05
CA ASP A 793 5.68 -17.23 -19.26
C ASP A 793 6.04 -15.80 -19.71
N VAL A 794 7.17 -15.26 -19.25
CA VAL A 794 7.72 -13.98 -19.74
C VAL A 794 8.04 -14.08 -21.24
N GLU A 795 8.63 -15.19 -21.70
CA GLU A 795 8.86 -15.43 -23.14
C GLU A 795 7.56 -15.38 -23.96
N ARG A 796 6.50 -16.05 -23.48
CA ARG A 796 5.18 -16.05 -24.14
C ARG A 796 4.58 -14.65 -24.20
N LEU A 797 4.64 -13.92 -23.08
CA LEU A 797 4.17 -12.54 -23.01
C LEU A 797 4.94 -11.64 -23.99
N LEU A 798 6.27 -11.75 -24.04
CA LEU A 798 7.11 -11.00 -24.98
C LEU A 798 6.70 -11.23 -26.43
N GLN A 799 6.39 -12.48 -26.81
CA GLN A 799 5.89 -12.78 -28.15
C GLN A 799 4.58 -12.05 -28.44
N VAL A 800 3.65 -11.98 -27.47
CA VAL A 800 2.39 -11.25 -27.63
C VAL A 800 2.62 -9.75 -27.77
N LEU A 801 3.48 -9.16 -26.94
CA LEU A 801 3.80 -7.72 -27.01
C LEU A 801 4.46 -7.36 -28.35
N ARG A 802 5.32 -8.24 -28.88
CA ARG A 802 5.92 -8.05 -30.21
C ARG A 802 4.89 -8.09 -31.33
N ARG A 803 3.96 -9.03 -31.31
CA ARG A 803 2.89 -9.09 -32.32
C ARG A 803 2.06 -7.79 -32.34
N LEU A 804 1.85 -7.15 -31.18
CA LEU A 804 1.20 -5.83 -31.12
C LEU A 804 2.02 -4.74 -31.82
N VAL A 805 3.32 -4.69 -31.56
CA VAL A 805 4.24 -3.73 -32.18
C VAL A 805 4.40 -3.97 -33.69
N GLU A 806 4.44 -5.23 -34.12
CA GLU A 806 4.45 -5.64 -35.53
C GLU A 806 3.14 -5.29 -36.25
N ALA A 807 2.00 -5.34 -35.55
CA ALA A 807 0.72 -4.83 -36.05
C ALA A 807 0.65 -3.29 -36.12
N GLY A 808 1.74 -2.59 -35.78
CA GLY A 808 1.85 -1.14 -35.88
C GLY A 808 1.34 -0.38 -34.66
N HIS A 809 1.15 -1.04 -33.50
CA HIS A 809 0.80 -0.40 -32.24
C HIS A 809 2.04 0.03 -31.45
N SER A 810 1.83 0.86 -30.42
CA SER A 810 2.89 1.27 -29.48
C SER A 810 2.66 0.58 -28.14
N VAL A 811 3.72 0.05 -27.52
CA VAL A 811 3.62 -0.65 -26.24
C VAL A 811 4.62 -0.06 -25.26
N LEU A 812 4.12 0.52 -24.16
CA LEU A 812 4.93 1.05 -23.07
C LEU A 812 4.74 0.15 -21.85
N VAL A 813 5.85 -0.30 -21.27
CA VAL A 813 5.86 -1.20 -20.13
C VAL A 813 6.67 -0.60 -18.99
N ILE A 814 6.10 -0.51 -17.79
CA ILE A 814 6.90 -0.30 -16.57
C ILE A 814 7.47 -1.64 -16.19
N GLU A 815 8.80 -1.78 -16.07
CA GLU A 815 9.39 -3.08 -15.80
C GLU A 815 10.78 -3.02 -15.15
N HIS A 816 11.10 -4.09 -14.42
CA HIS A 816 12.35 -4.37 -13.75
C HIS A 816 13.00 -5.67 -14.24
N HIS A 817 12.22 -6.58 -14.83
CA HIS A 817 12.69 -7.87 -15.31
C HIS A 817 13.68 -7.73 -16.47
N THR A 818 14.94 -8.09 -16.23
CA THR A 818 16.06 -7.87 -17.15
C THR A 818 15.86 -8.54 -18.51
N GLN A 819 15.26 -9.74 -18.55
CA GLN A 819 14.95 -10.42 -19.82
C GLN A 819 13.98 -9.61 -20.69
N LEU A 820 12.98 -8.95 -20.10
CA LEU A 820 12.04 -8.12 -20.87
C LEU A 820 12.71 -6.81 -21.29
N LEU A 821 13.44 -6.16 -20.37
CA LEU A 821 14.16 -4.92 -20.66
C LEU A 821 15.18 -5.08 -21.80
N ARG A 822 15.91 -6.20 -21.85
CA ARG A 822 16.83 -6.54 -22.96
C ARG A 822 16.13 -6.71 -24.31
N GLN A 823 14.82 -6.93 -24.32
CA GLN A 823 14.02 -7.19 -25.52
C GLN A 823 13.21 -5.97 -25.96
N CYS A 824 13.25 -4.87 -25.20
CA CYS A 824 12.69 -3.57 -25.58
C CYS A 824 13.50 -2.91 -26.71
N ASP A 825 12.82 -2.14 -27.54
CA ASP A 825 13.45 -1.32 -28.58
C ASP A 825 14.10 -0.05 -27.97
N TRP A 826 13.46 0.50 -26.94
CA TRP A 826 13.88 1.72 -26.24
C TRP A 826 13.65 1.60 -24.74
N LEU A 827 14.53 2.18 -23.94
CA LEU A 827 14.43 2.22 -22.48
C LEU A 827 14.51 3.66 -21.97
N LEU A 828 13.78 3.92 -20.89
CA LEU A 828 13.82 5.15 -20.10
C LEU A 828 14.13 4.78 -18.65
N ASP A 829 15.30 5.15 -18.14
CA ASP A 829 15.73 4.87 -16.76
C ASP A 829 15.48 6.10 -15.86
N LEU A 830 14.65 5.93 -14.83
CA LEU A 830 14.30 6.98 -13.86
C LEU A 830 15.02 6.79 -12.52
N GLY A 831 15.48 7.87 -11.91
CA GLY A 831 16.16 7.79 -10.63
C GLY A 831 16.75 9.13 -10.18
N PRO A 832 17.93 9.15 -9.54
CA PRO A 832 18.81 7.99 -9.25
C PRO A 832 18.35 7.13 -8.06
N GLU A 833 17.50 7.67 -7.20
CA GLU A 833 16.97 7.00 -6.00
C GLU A 833 15.42 7.04 -5.99
N GLY A 834 14.80 6.44 -4.96
CA GLY A 834 13.36 6.53 -4.73
C GLY A 834 12.94 7.79 -3.94
N GLY A 835 11.65 8.13 -3.99
CA GLY A 835 11.08 9.23 -3.21
C GLY A 835 11.62 10.60 -3.65
N ALA A 836 11.98 11.46 -2.69
CA ALA A 836 12.50 12.81 -2.97
C ALA A 836 13.83 12.82 -3.76
N GLY A 837 14.57 11.71 -3.72
CA GLY A 837 15.81 11.53 -4.49
C GLY A 837 15.59 11.05 -5.94
N GLY A 838 14.34 10.82 -6.35
CA GLY A 838 13.98 10.34 -7.69
C GLY A 838 13.43 11.44 -8.61
N GLY A 839 12.73 11.03 -9.66
CA GLY A 839 11.98 11.92 -10.55
C GLY A 839 12.78 12.58 -11.66
N GLU A 840 14.00 12.11 -11.92
CA GLU A 840 14.86 12.54 -13.03
C GLU A 840 15.07 11.40 -14.03
N LEU A 841 15.31 11.75 -15.29
CA LEU A 841 15.71 10.80 -16.34
C LEU A 841 17.23 10.64 -16.31
N ILE A 842 17.69 9.44 -15.98
CA ILE A 842 19.11 9.09 -15.87
C ILE A 842 19.71 8.77 -17.23
N ALA A 843 18.98 7.98 -18.02
CA ALA A 843 19.37 7.59 -19.36
C ALA A 843 18.13 7.26 -20.21
N ALA A 844 18.25 7.51 -21.51
CA ALA A 844 17.29 7.07 -22.53
C ALA A 844 18.06 6.56 -23.74
N GLY A 845 17.63 5.45 -24.31
CA GLY A 845 18.37 4.78 -25.38
C GLY A 845 17.93 3.35 -25.60
N SER A 846 18.60 2.63 -26.51
CA SER A 846 18.41 1.19 -26.59
C SER A 846 18.98 0.48 -25.34
N PRO A 847 18.57 -0.77 -25.04
CA PRO A 847 19.15 -1.52 -23.92
C PRO A 847 20.67 -1.62 -23.95
N HIS A 848 21.24 -1.71 -25.16
CA HIS A 848 22.68 -1.76 -25.36
C HIS A 848 23.36 -0.41 -25.11
N ASP A 849 22.71 0.71 -25.45
CA ASP A 849 23.23 2.05 -25.16
C ASP A 849 23.25 2.30 -23.65
N LEU A 850 22.18 1.94 -22.94
CA LEU A 850 22.12 2.05 -21.48
C LEU A 850 23.21 1.21 -20.81
N ALA A 851 23.38 -0.05 -21.22
CA ALA A 851 24.44 -0.92 -20.70
C ALA A 851 25.83 -0.32 -20.88
N ARG A 852 26.12 0.31 -22.03
CA ARG A 852 27.39 0.99 -22.31
C ARG A 852 27.60 2.26 -21.49
N LEU A 853 26.55 3.03 -21.24
CA LEU A 853 26.64 4.27 -20.46
C LEU A 853 27.04 3.99 -19.02
N ASN A 854 26.72 2.80 -18.49
CA ASN A 854 26.95 2.38 -17.10
C ASN A 854 26.55 3.45 -16.06
N ARG A 855 25.49 4.21 -16.40
CA ARG A 855 24.88 5.24 -15.55
C ARG A 855 23.55 4.71 -15.06
N GLY A 856 23.36 4.74 -13.75
CA GLY A 856 22.15 4.23 -13.11
C GLY A 856 22.22 2.74 -12.79
N TRP A 857 21.24 2.29 -12.02
CA TRP A 857 21.18 0.92 -11.50
C TRP A 857 20.73 -0.09 -12.56
N THR A 858 19.91 0.35 -13.53
CA THR A 858 19.43 -0.52 -14.60
C THR A 858 20.53 -0.87 -15.58
N ALA A 859 21.42 0.06 -15.93
CA ALA A 859 22.57 -0.23 -16.78
C ALA A 859 23.43 -1.38 -16.21
N ARG A 860 23.70 -1.35 -14.90
CA ARG A 860 24.43 -2.40 -14.19
C ARG A 860 23.70 -3.75 -14.20
N ALA A 861 22.39 -3.73 -13.93
CA ALA A 861 21.57 -4.93 -13.99
C ALA A 861 21.51 -5.55 -15.40
N LEU A 862 21.49 -4.73 -16.46
CA LEU A 862 21.54 -5.22 -17.85
C LEU A 862 22.87 -5.89 -18.18
N CYS A 863 23.98 -5.43 -17.60
CA CYS A 863 25.30 -6.04 -17.70
C CYS A 863 25.46 -7.33 -16.87
N GLY A 864 24.45 -7.73 -16.09
CA GLY A 864 24.53 -8.89 -15.21
C GLY A 864 25.38 -8.64 -13.95
N GLU A 865 25.58 -7.38 -13.58
CA GLU A 865 26.05 -7.04 -12.24
C GLU A 865 24.88 -7.24 -11.25
N PHE A 866 25.17 -7.75 -10.05
CA PHE A 866 24.29 -8.15 -8.91
C PHE A 866 24.01 -9.63 -8.74
#